data_AF-V6TAG5-F1
#
_entry.id   AF-V6TAG5-F1
#
_cell.length_a   1.000
_cell.length_b   1.000
_cell.length_c   1.000
_cell.angle_alpha   90.00
_cell.angle_beta   90.00
_cell.angle_gamma   90.00
#
_symmetry.space_group_name_H-M   'P 1'
#
loop_
_entity.id
_entity.type
_entity.pdbx_description
1 polymer ?
#
loop_
_entity_poly.entity_id
_entity_poly.type
_entity_poly.pdbx_seq_one_letter_code
_entity_poly.pdbx_strand_id
1 'polypeptide(L)'
;MELESLRRKEKGRKMISQQSLLTVNPNHLDVDQRRTVLNMFDTLSFADLRAYMLRMLKPIVDGIRGHIRNDPVYKVDQMLDFADAFFSHGMVRRLRQALAQFKVNSKNPRRAPASRSTEATELSYATDYSFRRIVYPIVADLAKDLYLRAEEANARNPDAAVRYVPILVMYNQQNTIGYPPRIGILVTPAVITFLRGWKVFADGDDAHQHYLNAVTRDAAQIHGVESAEPGQMLYCFNWDPVFGGTESDPENPANAIFSFGTMYEPVFIFQIQIARTKDGQRKFIHRRGGAAPFTNNSPLDLTRYQIERTGEGFKNSKDTCFLYALKQSKQLSDEEIRHVAFFLNQQSVTFNMVDAIGKRLFVCFHIHMKKHVVPKGATTRDLPDGISLRNIHLGFDFDHYYIFDDKLPFSMCYVNHLKMMMEHKAFPAHTNIRGAYLRGERIVFEYHNNDDPHTCTSRDLILSLHKQGLLPAIRPDDALAIKDAVIREEHYDEDCLEYCEDQLKEIKPLARKPQSYQVWFADFETTTDGDMHHPFLLCFHGSGDQTKTFWAKDYPSVETMVVAAFTSLATANRPQLVYFHNLNYDGAFVLPYFDVKKDSIITLGASKIIAFTVHVRISENRKFKPVPIHFRDSYAMITAPLSKFGKMFNLDVHKELLPYSYYSQENVRKLNEGYRPSLDEYISYEAESRRNELTAVLLSMPEMVDENSTVDALAYAHYYCARDCRVLKEGFMQFRKQLLDVTKIDAFQTMTLPSVAYNFLINELCFDGCFNLNTAPLLFVRQCVTGGRCMLRRNEKQYVQGEIMDFDAVSLYPSAMARLYTLKGHPKIVDPEQHSLSWLLAKDGCFLEIDILEVPKELDFPLINRQTEKGRHFSNEPGPMFADNITIEDIINYHHVPIDKIKVLRGYYYDEGKNFAIQKVIRKIFDARLKYKAEGNPIESIYKLIMNSCYGKSILKPVYKRMNTVTQEGLEKELLDNSADVLCWEPIYDGSRFLIKQSTPFISANSFPTFGVQVLSMSKRIMTEVMATAQDYGLPIYYTDTDSIHIDRASIEPLSCHFRSRFNRELIGKDLGQFHSDFPDSPSGEMYISRYFIGVGKKAYLDILADSQGNKTYHARLKGIPEQALLNEAKERMPNNFLAGLYNLYADLYNGKPQTFNLLYEGAVRFVRDAHLAYRCRDDFKRRVIFEKAPAEQLDTELRIHQ
;
A
#
# COMPACT_ATOMS: atom_id res chain seq x y z
N MET A 1 -32.73 -66.18 41.25
CA MET A 1 -32.87 -64.90 41.98
C MET A 1 -31.78 -63.88 41.66
N GLU A 2 -30.51 -64.25 41.42
CA GLU A 2 -29.49 -63.27 40.94
C GLU A 2 -29.65 -62.84 39.47
N LEU A 3 -30.24 -63.67 38.61
CA LEU A 3 -30.50 -63.34 37.20
C LEU A 3 -31.67 -62.35 37.00
N GLU A 4 -32.59 -62.22 37.96
CA GLU A 4 -33.66 -61.21 37.94
C GLU A 4 -33.21 -59.85 38.50
N SER A 5 -32.18 -59.84 39.35
CA SER A 5 -31.48 -58.63 39.80
C SER A 5 -30.69 -57.98 38.65
N LEU A 6 -30.02 -58.80 37.82
CA LEU A 6 -29.30 -58.35 36.62
C LEU A 6 -30.25 -57.84 35.52
N ARG A 7 -31.39 -58.50 35.27
CA ARG A 7 -32.39 -58.03 34.30
C ARG A 7 -33.16 -56.78 34.73
N ARG A 8 -33.20 -56.44 36.03
CA ARG A 8 -33.71 -55.14 36.51
C ARG A 8 -32.68 -54.03 36.46
N LYS A 9 -31.37 -54.32 36.45
CA LYS A 9 -30.31 -53.32 36.20
C LYS A 9 -30.13 -52.98 34.71
N GLU A 10 -30.49 -53.87 33.79
CA GLU A 10 -30.43 -53.59 32.34
C GLU A 10 -31.67 -52.84 31.78
N LYS A 11 -32.78 -52.76 32.52
CA LYS A 11 -33.97 -51.99 32.12
C LYS A 11 -33.92 -50.49 32.42
N GLY A 12 -32.77 -49.96 32.85
CA GLY A 12 -32.58 -48.56 33.24
C GLY A 12 -31.62 -47.73 32.38
N ARG A 13 -30.91 -48.31 31.41
CA ARG A 13 -30.04 -47.53 30.50
C ARG A 13 -30.82 -47.12 29.25
N LYS A 14 -31.60 -46.04 29.36
CA LYS A 14 -32.05 -45.29 28.19
C LYS A 14 -30.80 -44.88 27.40
N MET A 15 -30.62 -45.41 26.19
CA MET A 15 -29.75 -44.76 25.20
C MET A 15 -30.31 -43.36 24.97
N ILE A 16 -29.58 -42.36 25.46
CA ILE A 16 -29.99 -40.96 25.35
C ILE A 16 -29.80 -40.56 23.88
N SER A 17 -30.86 -40.07 23.22
CA SER A 17 -30.81 -39.61 21.83
C SER A 17 -29.96 -38.34 21.70
N GLN A 18 -29.43 -38.07 20.51
CA GLN A 18 -28.61 -36.89 20.22
C GLN A 18 -29.31 -35.56 20.60
N GLN A 19 -30.64 -35.49 20.43
CA GLN A 19 -31.47 -34.36 20.86
C GLN A 19 -31.67 -34.25 22.38
N SER A 20 -31.65 -35.36 23.12
CA SER A 20 -31.83 -35.34 24.58
C SER A 20 -30.53 -35.04 25.34
N LEU A 21 -29.36 -35.30 24.77
CA LEU A 21 -28.06 -34.86 25.32
C LEU A 21 -27.80 -33.37 25.12
N LEU A 22 -28.32 -32.79 24.03
CA LEU A 22 -28.31 -31.36 23.80
C LEU A 22 -29.25 -30.59 24.72
N THR A 23 -30.00 -31.20 25.65
CA THR A 23 -30.96 -30.53 26.58
C THR A 23 -30.68 -30.72 28.07
N VAL A 24 -29.72 -31.57 28.45
CA VAL A 24 -29.46 -31.94 29.87
C VAL A 24 -28.30 -31.14 30.47
N ASN A 25 -28.46 -30.69 31.73
CA ASN A 25 -27.40 -30.04 32.50
C ASN A 25 -26.31 -31.08 32.88
N PRO A 26 -25.05 -30.87 32.52
CA PRO A 26 -23.98 -31.86 32.72
C PRO A 26 -23.68 -32.20 34.18
N ASN A 27 -24.00 -31.29 35.10
CA ASN A 27 -23.81 -31.49 36.53
C ASN A 27 -24.73 -32.60 37.09
N HIS A 28 -25.78 -32.98 36.35
CA HIS A 28 -26.72 -34.04 36.72
C HIS A 28 -26.49 -35.37 35.98
N LEU A 29 -25.41 -35.47 35.18
CA LEU A 29 -25.06 -36.69 34.45
C LEU A 29 -24.15 -37.60 35.28
N ASP A 30 -24.31 -38.92 35.16
CA ASP A 30 -23.37 -39.91 35.71
C ASP A 30 -22.07 -40.01 34.89
N VAL A 31 -21.08 -40.77 35.37
CA VAL A 31 -19.75 -40.90 34.74
C VAL A 31 -19.82 -41.48 33.33
N ASP A 32 -20.71 -42.45 33.08
CA ASP A 32 -20.86 -43.10 31.77
C ASP A 32 -21.58 -42.17 30.78
N GLN A 33 -22.59 -41.45 31.26
CA GLN A 33 -23.31 -40.43 30.49
C GLN A 33 -22.37 -39.27 30.12
N ARG A 34 -21.51 -38.80 31.03
CA ARG A 34 -20.49 -37.77 30.76
C ARG A 34 -19.51 -38.23 29.69
N ARG A 35 -19.02 -39.48 29.75
CA ARG A 35 -18.13 -40.05 28.72
C ARG A 35 -18.82 -40.13 27.35
N THR A 36 -20.12 -40.45 27.34
CA THR A 36 -20.94 -40.47 26.13
C THR A 36 -21.07 -39.08 25.51
N VAL A 37 -21.37 -38.03 26.31
CA VAL A 37 -21.40 -36.62 25.85
C VAL A 37 -20.10 -36.24 25.17
N LEU A 38 -18.97 -36.52 25.83
CA LEU A 38 -17.65 -36.14 25.34
C LEU A 38 -17.40 -36.78 23.96
N ASN A 39 -17.72 -38.07 23.79
CA ASN A 39 -17.54 -38.80 22.54
C ASN A 39 -18.37 -38.24 21.38
N MET A 40 -19.48 -37.57 21.68
CA MET A 40 -20.37 -37.03 20.65
C MET A 40 -19.90 -35.68 20.10
N PHE A 41 -19.06 -34.92 20.80
CA PHE A 41 -18.54 -33.66 20.26
C PHE A 41 -17.82 -33.84 18.92
N ASP A 42 -17.18 -35.00 18.74
CA ASP A 42 -16.48 -35.38 17.52
C ASP A 42 -17.42 -35.68 16.35
N THR A 43 -18.74 -35.76 16.56
CA THR A 43 -19.74 -36.04 15.51
C THR A 43 -20.79 -34.94 15.32
N LEU A 44 -20.83 -33.92 16.20
CA LEU A 44 -21.81 -32.83 16.12
C LEU A 44 -21.45 -31.75 15.08
N SER A 45 -22.48 -31.04 14.59
CA SER A 45 -22.28 -29.88 13.70
C SER A 45 -21.78 -28.65 14.47
N PHE A 46 -21.22 -27.66 13.78
CA PHE A 46 -20.84 -26.39 14.40
C PHE A 46 -22.03 -25.69 15.07
N ALA A 47 -23.22 -25.76 14.46
CA ALA A 47 -24.43 -25.15 15.01
C ALA A 47 -24.83 -25.80 16.34
N ASP A 48 -24.73 -27.13 16.44
CA ASP A 48 -25.07 -27.87 17.67
C ASP A 48 -24.06 -27.60 18.79
N LEU A 49 -22.76 -27.59 18.47
CA LEU A 49 -21.69 -27.26 19.42
C LEU A 49 -21.84 -25.82 19.94
N ARG A 50 -22.17 -24.87 19.04
CA ARG A 50 -22.45 -23.47 19.40
C ARG A 50 -23.67 -23.35 20.31
N ALA A 51 -24.78 -23.98 19.97
CA ALA A 51 -26.00 -23.94 20.75
C ALA A 51 -25.78 -24.52 22.16
N TYR A 52 -25.02 -25.62 22.24
CA TYR A 52 -24.62 -26.21 23.52
C TYR A 52 -23.81 -25.24 24.39
N MET A 53 -22.77 -24.62 23.83
CA MET A 53 -21.93 -23.64 24.55
C MET A 53 -22.71 -22.43 25.05
N LEU A 54 -23.50 -21.79 24.18
CA LEU A 54 -24.25 -20.58 24.54
C LEU A 54 -25.18 -20.83 25.72
N ARG A 55 -25.81 -22.01 25.77
CA ARG A 55 -26.66 -22.37 26.90
C ARG A 55 -25.86 -22.55 28.19
N MET A 56 -24.73 -23.24 28.15
CA MET A 56 -23.93 -23.47 29.35
C MET A 56 -23.43 -22.16 29.97
N LEU A 57 -23.14 -21.17 29.14
CA LEU A 57 -22.66 -19.85 29.59
C LEU A 57 -23.77 -18.94 30.09
N LYS A 58 -25.00 -19.10 29.58
CA LYS A 58 -26.12 -18.21 29.85
C LYS A 58 -26.36 -17.94 31.35
N PRO A 59 -26.39 -18.94 32.26
CA PRO A 59 -26.59 -18.69 33.69
C PRO A 59 -25.52 -17.79 34.32
N ILE A 60 -24.26 -17.92 33.88
CA ILE A 60 -23.15 -17.11 34.42
C ILE A 60 -23.22 -15.69 33.86
N VAL A 61 -23.49 -15.55 32.57
CA VAL A 61 -23.68 -14.24 31.92
C VAL A 61 -24.87 -13.49 32.53
N ASP A 62 -26.00 -14.16 32.77
CA ASP A 62 -27.17 -13.56 33.40
C ASP A 62 -26.89 -13.17 34.87
N GLY A 63 -26.07 -13.96 35.60
CA GLY A 63 -25.59 -13.62 36.93
C GLY A 63 -24.75 -12.34 36.96
N ILE A 64 -23.78 -12.22 36.06
CA ILE A 64 -22.94 -11.02 35.91
C ILE A 64 -23.77 -9.81 35.51
N ARG A 65 -24.66 -9.97 34.54
CA ARG A 65 -25.58 -8.91 34.12
C ARG A 65 -26.47 -8.45 35.28
N GLY A 66 -26.94 -9.38 36.10
CA GLY A 66 -27.66 -9.08 37.34
C GLY A 66 -26.81 -8.26 38.32
N HIS A 67 -25.53 -8.59 38.46
CA HIS A 67 -24.59 -7.86 39.31
C HIS A 67 -24.30 -6.44 38.78
N ILE A 68 -24.01 -6.27 37.48
CA ILE A 68 -23.85 -4.96 36.82
C ILE A 68 -25.11 -4.09 37.00
N ARG A 69 -26.28 -4.71 36.99
CA ARG A 69 -27.56 -4.00 37.19
C ARG A 69 -27.84 -3.64 38.64
N ASN A 70 -27.22 -4.27 39.63
CA ASN A 70 -27.59 -4.09 41.04
C ASN A 70 -26.49 -3.47 41.91
N ASP A 71 -25.21 -3.56 41.53
CA ASP A 71 -24.09 -3.03 42.31
C ASP A 71 -23.73 -1.59 41.89
N PRO A 72 -23.47 -0.66 42.83
CA PRO A 72 -22.88 0.64 42.51
C PRO A 72 -21.53 0.47 41.79
N VAL A 73 -21.29 1.30 40.76
CA VAL A 73 -20.17 1.33 39.78
C VAL A 73 -18.74 1.19 40.36
N TYR A 74 -18.58 1.18 41.68
CA TYR A 74 -17.32 1.15 42.41
C TYR A 74 -16.84 -0.25 42.85
N LYS A 75 -17.62 -1.32 42.67
CA LYS A 75 -17.36 -2.64 43.30
C LYS A 75 -17.40 -3.85 42.36
N VAL A 76 -17.49 -3.65 41.05
CA VAL A 76 -17.58 -4.78 40.12
C VAL A 76 -16.18 -5.32 39.84
N ASP A 77 -15.76 -6.29 40.67
CA ASP A 77 -14.51 -7.06 40.57
C ASP A 77 -14.79 -8.54 40.25
N GLN A 78 -15.75 -8.82 39.37
CA GLN A 78 -16.15 -10.20 39.06
C GLN A 78 -15.35 -10.81 37.92
N MET A 79 -14.82 -12.02 38.14
CA MET A 79 -14.26 -12.87 37.09
C MET A 79 -15.27 -13.92 36.65
N LEU A 80 -15.52 -14.00 35.35
CA LEU A 80 -16.17 -15.14 34.69
C LEU A 80 -15.08 -16.15 34.31
N ASP A 81 -14.95 -17.24 35.05
CA ASP A 81 -14.17 -18.39 34.59
C ASP A 81 -15.06 -19.25 33.69
N PHE A 82 -14.68 -19.41 32.42
CA PHE A 82 -15.43 -20.22 31.48
C PHE A 82 -15.46 -21.69 31.90
N ALA A 83 -14.54 -22.15 32.77
CA ALA A 83 -14.62 -23.47 33.39
C ALA A 83 -15.91 -23.65 34.19
N ASP A 84 -16.39 -22.61 34.87
CA ASP A 84 -17.50 -22.70 35.83
C ASP A 84 -18.82 -23.08 35.14
N ALA A 85 -18.91 -22.82 33.83
CA ALA A 85 -20.06 -23.21 33.00
C ALA A 85 -20.06 -24.70 32.65
N PHE A 86 -18.97 -25.43 32.88
CA PHE A 86 -18.80 -26.83 32.47
C PHE A 86 -18.33 -27.70 33.65
N PHE A 87 -18.65 -28.98 33.64
CA PHE A 87 -18.39 -29.85 34.81
C PHE A 87 -16.92 -30.26 34.98
N SER A 88 -16.06 -30.07 33.97
CA SER A 88 -14.62 -30.35 34.07
C SER A 88 -13.80 -29.64 32.98
N HIS A 89 -12.54 -29.33 33.29
CA HIS A 89 -11.57 -28.81 32.32
C HIS A 89 -11.39 -29.72 31.09
N GLY A 90 -11.43 -31.05 31.28
CA GLY A 90 -11.33 -32.02 30.19
C GLY A 90 -12.46 -31.91 29.16
N MET A 91 -13.65 -31.50 29.60
CA MET A 91 -14.79 -31.25 28.69
C MET A 91 -14.58 -30.03 27.82
N VAL A 92 -14.15 -28.92 28.42
CA VAL A 92 -13.87 -27.68 27.69
C VAL A 92 -12.77 -27.92 26.65
N ARG A 93 -11.72 -28.66 27.02
CA ARG A 93 -10.64 -29.02 26.09
C ARG A 93 -11.16 -29.80 24.89
N ARG A 94 -11.98 -30.83 25.11
CA ARG A 94 -12.53 -31.66 24.02
C ARG A 94 -13.50 -30.87 23.14
N LEU A 95 -14.29 -29.97 23.73
CA LEU A 95 -15.20 -29.09 23.01
C LEU A 95 -14.43 -28.11 22.10
N ARG A 96 -13.33 -27.53 22.59
CA ARG A 96 -12.42 -26.68 21.81
C ARG A 96 -11.78 -27.45 20.65
N GLN A 97 -11.30 -28.67 20.92
CA GLN A 97 -10.74 -29.54 19.88
C GLN A 97 -11.76 -29.86 18.78
N ALA A 98 -13.01 -30.17 19.15
CA ALA A 98 -14.07 -30.41 18.18
C ALA A 98 -14.41 -29.17 17.34
N LEU A 99 -14.37 -27.97 17.93
CA LEU A 99 -14.58 -26.70 17.22
C LEU A 99 -13.41 -26.32 16.30
N ALA A 100 -12.17 -26.63 16.71
CA ALA A 100 -10.96 -26.35 15.92
C ALA A 100 -10.90 -27.16 14.62
N GLN A 101 -11.58 -28.32 14.55
CA GLN A 101 -11.65 -29.14 13.34
C GLN A 101 -12.44 -28.49 12.20
N PHE A 102 -13.22 -27.43 12.47
CA PHE A 102 -14.01 -26.74 11.46
C PHE A 102 -13.19 -25.65 10.76
N LYS A 103 -12.95 -25.80 9.43
CA LYS A 103 -12.19 -24.82 8.64
C LYS A 103 -12.95 -23.49 8.52
N VAL A 104 -12.25 -22.37 8.70
CA VAL A 104 -12.76 -21.04 8.31
C VAL A 104 -12.94 -21.04 6.79
N ASN A 105 -14.10 -20.59 6.31
CA ASN A 105 -14.33 -20.46 4.89
C ASN A 105 -13.45 -19.33 4.33
N SER A 106 -12.36 -19.69 3.64
CA SER A 106 -11.37 -18.75 3.10
C SER A 106 -11.94 -17.75 2.09
N LYS A 107 -13.01 -18.12 1.38
CA LYS A 107 -13.72 -17.25 0.44
C LYS A 107 -14.77 -16.35 1.11
N ASN A 108 -15.25 -16.73 2.30
CA ASN A 108 -16.22 -15.93 3.05
C ASN A 108 -16.14 -16.23 4.56
N PRO A 109 -15.24 -15.54 5.30
CA PRO A 109 -14.98 -15.78 6.73
C PRO A 109 -16.22 -15.68 7.63
N ARG A 110 -17.32 -15.08 7.15
CA ARG A 110 -18.57 -14.85 7.88
C ARG A 110 -19.55 -16.03 7.85
N ARG A 111 -19.45 -16.99 6.92
CA ARG A 111 -20.36 -18.16 6.90
C ARG A 111 -20.00 -19.17 8.00
N ALA A 112 -21.00 -19.89 8.51
CA ALA A 112 -20.77 -20.99 9.44
C ALA A 112 -19.83 -22.02 8.78
N PRO A 113 -18.80 -22.51 9.48
CA PRO A 113 -17.91 -23.53 8.94
C PRO A 113 -18.71 -24.77 8.51
N ALA A 114 -18.57 -25.20 7.26
CA ALA A 114 -19.39 -26.27 6.69
C ALA A 114 -18.70 -27.64 6.68
N SER A 115 -17.37 -27.70 6.79
CA SER A 115 -16.60 -28.95 6.64
C SER A 115 -15.52 -29.08 7.73
N ARG A 116 -15.38 -30.30 8.27
CA ARG A 116 -14.26 -30.69 9.14
C ARG A 116 -12.99 -30.96 8.31
N SER A 117 -11.82 -30.64 8.86
CA SER A 117 -10.50 -30.92 8.27
C SER A 117 -9.95 -32.26 8.76
N THR A 118 -9.42 -33.10 7.85
CA THR A 118 -8.66 -34.32 8.20
C THR A 118 -7.19 -34.04 8.55
N GLU A 119 -6.64 -32.88 8.18
CA GLU A 119 -5.23 -32.50 8.38
C GLU A 119 -5.01 -31.52 9.55
N ALA A 120 -6.00 -31.34 10.43
CA ALA A 120 -5.85 -30.46 11.58
C ALA A 120 -5.00 -31.14 12.68
N THR A 121 -3.69 -31.21 12.49
CA THR A 121 -2.70 -31.53 13.52
C THR A 121 -2.48 -30.34 14.45
N GLU A 122 -1.88 -30.64 15.62
CA GLU A 122 -1.57 -29.81 16.78
C GLU A 122 -0.78 -28.49 16.53
N LEU A 123 -0.87 -27.86 15.35
CA LEU A 123 -0.17 -26.62 15.01
C LEU A 123 -1.08 -25.48 14.51
N SER A 124 -2.41 -25.63 14.61
CA SER A 124 -3.38 -24.53 14.36
C SER A 124 -3.73 -23.72 15.62
N TYR A 125 -2.90 -23.77 16.67
CA TYR A 125 -3.17 -23.11 17.96
C TYR A 125 -3.17 -21.57 17.90
N ALA A 126 -2.69 -20.98 16.80
CA ALA A 126 -2.75 -19.53 16.57
C ALA A 126 -4.13 -19.01 16.11
N THR A 127 -5.08 -19.89 15.75
CA THR A 127 -6.38 -19.46 15.19
C THR A 127 -7.55 -20.25 15.77
N ASP A 128 -7.85 -20.01 17.05
CA ASP A 128 -9.07 -20.46 17.75
C ASP A 128 -10.35 -19.72 17.26
N TYR A 129 -10.51 -19.61 15.94
CA TYR A 129 -11.50 -18.75 15.28
C TYR A 129 -12.94 -19.19 15.57
N SER A 130 -13.21 -20.50 15.52
CA SER A 130 -14.55 -21.08 15.71
C SER A 130 -15.06 -20.89 17.14
N PHE A 131 -14.19 -20.99 18.14
CA PHE A 131 -14.52 -20.77 19.55
C PHE A 131 -14.70 -19.27 19.86
N ARG A 132 -13.78 -18.41 19.38
CA ARG A 132 -13.86 -16.94 19.56
C ARG A 132 -15.16 -16.34 18.98
N ARG A 133 -15.67 -16.88 17.86
CA ARG A 133 -16.98 -16.48 17.29
C ARG A 133 -18.19 -16.72 18.20
N ILE A 134 -18.04 -17.54 19.25
CA ILE A 134 -19.11 -17.82 20.22
C ILE A 134 -18.95 -16.92 21.46
N VAL A 135 -17.72 -16.72 21.93
CA VAL A 135 -17.42 -16.00 23.18
C VAL A 135 -17.43 -14.48 23.01
N TYR A 136 -16.87 -13.95 21.92
CA TYR A 136 -16.70 -12.50 21.76
C TYR A 136 -18.01 -11.71 21.69
N PRO A 137 -19.09 -12.22 21.06
CA PRO A 137 -20.40 -11.55 21.12
C PRO A 137 -20.97 -11.44 22.54
N ILE A 138 -20.76 -12.45 23.39
CA ILE A 138 -21.20 -12.42 24.80
C ILE A 138 -20.45 -11.32 25.57
N VAL A 139 -19.15 -11.20 25.33
CA VAL A 139 -18.29 -10.20 25.96
C VAL A 139 -18.68 -8.78 25.55
N ALA A 140 -18.96 -8.55 24.27
CA ALA A 140 -19.39 -7.25 23.77
C ALA A 140 -20.73 -6.79 24.38
N ASP A 141 -21.67 -7.73 24.56
CA ASP A 141 -22.98 -7.48 25.18
C ASP A 141 -22.84 -7.03 26.65
N LEU A 142 -21.98 -7.70 27.42
CA LEU A 142 -21.68 -7.33 28.81
C LEU A 142 -20.96 -5.96 28.91
N ALA A 143 -20.07 -5.64 27.97
CA ALA A 143 -19.38 -4.34 27.94
C ALA A 143 -20.35 -3.16 27.73
N LYS A 144 -21.43 -3.36 26.95
CA LYS A 144 -22.48 -2.36 26.76
C LYS A 144 -23.25 -2.05 28.05
N ASP A 145 -23.66 -3.10 28.77
CA ASP A 145 -24.36 -2.95 30.05
C ASP A 145 -23.49 -2.19 31.08
N LEU A 146 -22.18 -2.46 31.10
CA LEU A 146 -21.20 -1.77 31.94
C LEU A 146 -21.02 -0.29 31.57
N TYR A 147 -20.99 0.02 30.26
CA TYR A 147 -20.85 1.38 29.76
C TYR A 147 -22.05 2.26 30.13
N LEU A 148 -23.27 1.75 29.95
CA LEU A 148 -24.48 2.49 30.32
C LEU A 148 -24.47 2.86 31.82
N ARG A 149 -23.96 1.96 32.66
CA ARG A 149 -23.77 2.22 34.09
C ARG A 149 -22.68 3.26 34.38
N ALA A 150 -21.54 3.20 33.70
CA ALA A 150 -20.49 4.21 33.84
C ALA A 150 -20.99 5.62 33.44
N GLU A 151 -21.81 5.73 32.39
CA GLU A 151 -22.43 6.99 31.99
C GLU A 151 -23.46 7.50 33.01
N GLU A 152 -24.26 6.64 33.63
CA GLU A 152 -25.13 7.04 34.74
C GLU A 152 -24.32 7.58 35.94
N ALA A 153 -23.15 7.00 36.22
CA ALA A 153 -22.26 7.50 37.27
C ALA A 153 -21.59 8.83 36.88
N ASN A 154 -21.13 8.98 35.63
CA ASN A 154 -20.59 10.23 35.09
C ASN A 154 -21.65 11.35 35.10
N ALA A 155 -22.90 11.05 34.73
CA ALA A 155 -23.99 12.03 34.75
C ALA A 155 -24.34 12.51 36.17
N ARG A 156 -24.11 11.67 37.19
CA ARG A 156 -24.28 12.03 38.61
C ARG A 156 -23.08 12.75 39.21
N ASN A 157 -21.93 12.76 38.52
CA ASN A 157 -20.71 13.43 38.98
C ASN A 157 -20.22 14.45 37.93
N PRO A 158 -20.66 15.72 38.01
CA PRO A 158 -20.40 16.72 36.97
C PRO A 158 -18.97 17.27 36.92
N ASP A 159 -18.07 16.82 37.80
CA ASP A 159 -16.69 17.32 37.86
C ASP A 159 -15.81 16.71 36.76
N ALA A 160 -15.20 17.56 35.93
CA ALA A 160 -14.52 17.14 34.68
C ALA A 160 -13.19 16.41 34.91
N ALA A 161 -12.66 16.42 36.14
CA ALA A 161 -11.36 15.85 36.48
C ALA A 161 -11.36 14.32 36.67
N VAL A 162 -12.51 13.71 36.98
CA VAL A 162 -12.65 12.26 37.21
C VAL A 162 -13.79 11.72 36.36
N ARG A 163 -13.44 10.92 35.34
CA ARG A 163 -14.42 10.18 34.53
C ARG A 163 -14.35 8.69 34.83
N TYR A 164 -15.50 8.08 35.06
CA TYR A 164 -15.64 6.64 35.10
C TYR A 164 -15.53 6.10 33.68
N VAL A 165 -14.55 5.22 33.45
CA VAL A 165 -14.33 4.55 32.16
C VAL A 165 -14.56 3.05 32.38
N PRO A 166 -15.49 2.41 31.66
CA PRO A 166 -15.67 0.97 31.74
C PRO A 166 -14.48 0.28 31.08
N ILE A 167 -13.80 -0.62 31.81
CA ILE A 167 -12.67 -1.40 31.26
C ILE A 167 -13.00 -2.89 31.39
N LEU A 168 -13.23 -3.55 30.27
CA LEU A 168 -13.41 -5.00 30.26
C LEU A 168 -12.09 -5.66 29.86
N VAL A 169 -11.61 -6.59 30.69
CA VAL A 169 -10.31 -7.26 30.52
C VAL A 169 -10.53 -8.75 30.30
N MET A 170 -10.30 -9.21 29.08
CA MET A 170 -10.29 -10.64 28.80
C MET A 170 -8.85 -11.14 28.80
N TYR A 171 -8.55 -12.14 29.62
CA TYR A 171 -7.24 -12.76 29.67
C TYR A 171 -7.33 -14.24 29.30
N ASN A 172 -6.43 -14.67 28.43
CA ASN A 172 -6.16 -16.08 28.25
C ASN A 172 -5.06 -16.42 29.26
N GLN A 173 -5.16 -17.53 29.99
CA GLN A 173 -4.04 -18.02 30.79
C GLN A 173 -3.50 -19.27 30.08
N GLN A 174 -2.34 -19.11 29.44
CA GLN A 174 -1.45 -20.14 28.92
C GLN A 174 -1.97 -21.01 27.76
N ASN A 175 -1.13 -21.06 26.72
CA ASN A 175 -0.93 -22.17 25.79
C ASN A 175 -0.50 -23.51 26.45
N THR A 176 -0.77 -23.75 27.74
CA THR A 176 -0.64 -25.08 28.35
C THR A 176 -1.94 -25.85 28.16
N ILE A 177 -1.80 -27.09 27.67
CA ILE A 177 -2.90 -27.97 27.28
C ILE A 177 -3.90 -28.16 28.45
N GLY A 178 -5.03 -27.44 28.45
CA GLY A 178 -6.17 -27.78 29.31
C GLY A 178 -6.90 -26.65 30.04
N TYR A 179 -6.49 -25.39 29.95
CA TYR A 179 -7.16 -24.30 30.69
C TYR A 179 -8.21 -23.51 29.86
N PRO A 180 -9.37 -23.16 30.46
CA PRO A 180 -10.41 -22.33 29.86
C PRO A 180 -10.05 -20.83 29.93
N PRO A 181 -10.57 -20.00 29.00
CA PRO A 181 -10.39 -18.55 29.07
C PRO A 181 -11.10 -17.97 30.29
N ARG A 182 -10.56 -16.90 30.87
CA ARG A 182 -11.16 -16.18 31.98
C ARG A 182 -11.40 -14.73 31.58
N ILE A 183 -12.57 -14.19 31.91
CA ILE A 183 -12.95 -12.80 31.60
C ILE A 183 -13.07 -12.06 32.93
N GLY A 184 -12.22 -11.07 33.16
CA GLY A 184 -12.31 -10.16 34.30
C GLY A 184 -13.04 -8.88 33.91
N ILE A 185 -14.01 -8.45 34.72
CA ILE A 185 -14.68 -7.17 34.55
C ILE A 185 -14.16 -6.24 35.65
N LEU A 186 -13.63 -5.08 35.28
CA LEU A 186 -13.12 -4.07 36.21
C LEU A 186 -13.72 -2.70 35.90
N VAL A 187 -14.27 -2.00 36.90
CA VAL A 187 -14.71 -0.62 36.73
C VAL A 187 -13.94 0.27 37.70
N THR A 188 -13.08 1.13 37.17
CA THR A 188 -12.21 2.00 37.98
C THR A 188 -12.37 3.48 37.60
N PRO A 189 -12.34 4.42 38.56
CA PRO A 189 -12.25 5.85 38.27
C PRO A 189 -10.86 6.19 37.72
N ALA A 190 -10.75 6.49 36.42
CA ALA A 190 -9.48 6.86 35.80
C ALA A 190 -9.41 8.37 35.55
N VAL A 191 -8.34 9.01 36.04
CA VAL A 191 -7.98 10.38 35.67
C VAL A 191 -7.46 10.37 34.22
N ILE A 192 -7.96 11.28 33.38
CA ILE A 192 -7.72 11.37 31.91
C ILE A 192 -6.23 11.26 31.51
N THR A 193 -5.31 11.59 32.40
CA THR A 193 -3.86 11.50 32.21
C THR A 193 -3.36 10.05 32.08
N PHE A 194 -4.02 9.07 32.70
CA PHE A 194 -3.55 7.67 32.75
C PHE A 194 -3.67 6.93 31.39
N LEU A 195 -4.55 7.40 30.48
CA LEU A 195 -4.81 6.75 29.18
C LEU A 195 -3.86 7.19 28.05
N ARG A 196 -3.02 8.21 28.26
CA ARG A 196 -2.09 8.72 27.22
C ARG A 196 -0.82 7.89 27.08
N GLY A 197 -0.45 7.08 28.08
CA GLY A 197 0.81 6.32 28.11
C GLY A 197 0.76 4.89 27.56
N TRP A 198 -0.42 4.34 27.24
CA TRP A 198 -0.57 2.91 26.88
C TRP A 198 -0.68 2.63 25.38
N LYS A 199 -0.57 3.65 24.54
CA LYS A 199 -0.83 3.56 23.09
C LYS A 199 0.46 3.33 22.30
N VAL A 200 1.20 2.28 22.63
CA VAL A 200 2.39 1.85 21.89
C VAL A 200 2.27 0.33 21.69
N PHE A 201 2.52 -0.13 20.46
CA PHE A 201 2.66 -1.53 20.02
C PHE A 201 1.39 -2.30 19.57
N ALA A 202 1.22 -2.43 18.25
CA ALA A 202 0.77 -3.67 17.60
C ALA A 202 1.11 -3.64 16.08
N ASP A 203 2.13 -4.41 15.68
CA ASP A 203 2.34 -4.90 14.31
C ASP A 203 1.78 -6.33 14.24
N GLY A 204 0.94 -6.65 13.25
CA GLY A 204 0.46 -8.02 13.04
C GLY A 204 -0.42 -8.19 11.79
N ASP A 205 0.04 -9.09 10.90
CA ASP A 205 -0.57 -9.70 9.71
C ASP A 205 -2.00 -9.28 9.26
N ASP A 206 -2.16 -8.95 7.97
CA ASP A 206 -3.40 -8.46 7.32
C ASP A 206 -4.64 -9.37 7.57
N ALA A 207 -4.42 -10.66 7.84
CA ALA A 207 -5.48 -11.60 8.19
C ALA A 207 -6.14 -11.32 9.55
N HIS A 208 -5.40 -10.75 10.51
CA HIS A 208 -5.88 -10.45 11.86
C HIS A 208 -6.74 -9.16 11.89
N GLN A 209 -6.33 -8.14 11.11
CA GLN A 209 -7.07 -6.88 10.96
C GLN A 209 -8.44 -7.10 10.27
N HIS A 210 -8.49 -7.99 9.26
CA HIS A 210 -9.74 -8.37 8.59
C HIS A 210 -10.71 -9.11 9.52
N TYR A 211 -10.22 -9.90 10.47
CA TYR A 211 -11.01 -10.59 11.48
C TYR A 211 -11.55 -9.65 12.56
N LEU A 212 -10.71 -8.74 13.08
CA LEU A 212 -11.11 -7.72 14.06
C LEU A 212 -12.24 -6.83 13.51
N ASN A 213 -12.13 -6.40 12.25
CA ASN A 213 -13.19 -5.65 11.57
C ASN A 213 -14.48 -6.46 11.34
N ALA A 214 -14.39 -7.79 11.26
CA ALA A 214 -15.56 -8.67 11.11
C ALA A 214 -16.28 -8.92 12.44
N VAL A 215 -15.54 -9.10 13.55
CA VAL A 215 -16.11 -9.28 14.90
C VAL A 215 -16.80 -8.01 15.39
N THR A 216 -16.18 -6.83 15.19
CA THR A 216 -16.78 -5.54 15.56
C THR A 216 -18.06 -5.26 14.76
N ARG A 217 -18.12 -5.75 13.51
CA ARG A 217 -19.33 -5.73 12.68
C ARG A 217 -20.42 -6.69 13.15
N ASP A 218 -20.07 -7.95 13.42
CA ASP A 218 -21.03 -8.98 13.87
C ASP A 218 -21.61 -8.60 15.26
N ALA A 219 -20.82 -7.99 16.15
CA ALA A 219 -21.31 -7.44 17.42
C ALA A 219 -22.30 -6.29 17.21
N ALA A 220 -22.02 -5.35 16.29
CA ALA A 220 -22.96 -4.28 15.94
C ALA A 220 -24.26 -4.82 15.32
N GLN A 221 -24.17 -5.91 14.54
CA GLN A 221 -25.29 -6.59 13.87
C GLN A 221 -26.20 -7.36 14.84
N ILE A 222 -25.63 -8.07 15.83
CA ILE A 222 -26.38 -8.84 16.83
C ILE A 222 -27.23 -7.94 17.74
N HIS A 223 -26.83 -6.67 17.92
CA HIS A 223 -27.46 -5.72 18.85
C HIS A 223 -28.41 -4.70 18.21
N GLY A 224 -28.69 -4.79 16.91
CA GLY A 224 -29.72 -3.98 16.25
C GLY A 224 -29.52 -2.47 16.39
N VAL A 225 -28.29 -1.99 16.20
CA VAL A 225 -28.02 -0.54 16.21
C VAL A 225 -28.55 0.05 14.89
N GLU A 226 -29.79 0.54 14.92
CA GLU A 226 -30.37 1.33 13.84
C GLU A 226 -29.68 2.72 13.78
N SER A 227 -29.63 3.28 12.57
CA SER A 227 -29.05 4.59 12.28
C SER A 227 -29.60 5.68 13.21
N ALA A 228 -28.70 6.35 13.94
CA ALA A 228 -29.02 7.53 14.72
C ALA A 228 -29.41 8.72 13.82
N GLU A 229 -30.55 9.36 14.09
CA GLU A 229 -30.91 10.67 13.54
C GLU A 229 -29.95 11.77 14.05
N PRO A 230 -29.88 12.94 13.38
CA PRO A 230 -29.02 14.06 13.79
C PRO A 230 -29.22 14.43 15.27
N GLY A 231 -28.18 14.25 16.08
CA GLY A 231 -28.20 14.48 17.54
C GLY A 231 -28.09 13.22 18.40
N GLN A 232 -28.12 12.01 17.83
CA GLN A 232 -27.90 10.77 18.58
C GLN A 232 -26.47 10.20 18.45
N MET A 233 -26.02 9.55 19.52
CA MET A 233 -24.64 9.10 19.75
C MET A 233 -24.22 7.92 18.87
N LEU A 234 -23.02 7.98 18.28
CA LEU A 234 -22.36 6.88 17.58
C LEU A 234 -21.32 6.22 18.50
N TYR A 235 -21.41 4.90 18.69
CA TYR A 235 -20.45 4.12 19.47
C TYR A 235 -19.32 3.60 18.57
N CYS A 236 -18.08 3.99 18.83
CA CYS A 236 -16.90 3.36 18.24
C CYS A 236 -16.22 2.45 19.28
N PHE A 237 -16.06 1.17 18.95
CA PHE A 237 -15.28 0.22 19.75
C PHE A 237 -13.84 0.20 19.22
N ASN A 238 -12.88 0.71 19.98
CA ASN A 238 -11.46 0.48 19.70
C ASN A 238 -11.02 -0.83 20.34
N TRP A 239 -10.37 -1.67 19.52
CA TRP A 239 -9.74 -2.93 19.91
C TRP A 239 -8.24 -2.74 19.86
N ASP A 240 -7.59 -2.62 21.02
CA ASP A 240 -6.12 -2.57 21.11
C ASP A 240 -5.64 -3.79 21.94
N PRO A 241 -4.88 -4.75 21.36
CA PRO A 241 -4.19 -5.78 22.14
C PRO A 241 -3.00 -5.14 22.87
N VAL A 242 -2.93 -5.31 24.20
CA VAL A 242 -1.81 -4.79 25.01
C VAL A 242 -0.88 -5.94 25.39
N PHE A 243 0.42 -5.80 25.09
CA PHE A 243 1.49 -6.66 25.57
C PHE A 243 2.40 -5.82 26.49
N GLY A 244 2.38 -6.09 27.79
CA GLY A 244 3.20 -5.38 28.79
C GLY A 244 4.23 -6.30 29.43
N GLY A 245 5.47 -5.81 29.60
CA GLY A 245 6.53 -6.48 30.33
C GLY A 245 7.13 -5.57 31.40
N THR A 246 7.04 -5.93 32.68
CA THR A 246 7.86 -5.43 33.79
C THR A 246 7.84 -6.44 34.94
N GLU A 247 9.01 -6.74 35.50
CA GLU A 247 9.23 -7.66 36.64
C GLU A 247 8.64 -7.11 37.96
N SER A 248 7.92 -7.93 38.75
CA SER A 248 7.88 -7.75 40.22
C SER A 248 7.29 -8.95 41.01
N ASP A 249 7.88 -9.10 42.21
CA ASP A 249 7.69 -9.98 43.38
C ASP A 249 6.36 -10.77 43.59
N PRO A 250 6.39 -12.12 43.72
CA PRO A 250 5.19 -12.98 43.79
C PRO A 250 4.40 -13.01 45.12
N GLU A 251 4.86 -12.41 46.22
CA GLU A 251 4.27 -12.69 47.56
C GLU A 251 3.32 -11.63 48.14
N ASN A 252 2.94 -10.58 47.41
CA ASN A 252 2.04 -9.52 47.92
C ASN A 252 0.75 -9.33 47.09
N PRO A 253 -0.44 -9.78 47.57
CA PRO A 253 -1.71 -9.71 46.84
C PRO A 253 -2.21 -8.29 46.53
N ALA A 254 -1.77 -7.27 47.27
CA ALA A 254 -2.20 -5.89 47.06
C ALA A 254 -1.53 -5.24 45.83
N ASN A 255 -0.41 -5.78 45.34
CA ASN A 255 0.31 -5.28 44.16
C ASN A 255 -0.08 -5.97 42.84
N ALA A 256 -0.99 -6.95 42.87
CA ALA A 256 -1.51 -7.62 41.67
C ALA A 256 -2.34 -6.68 40.76
N ILE A 257 -2.76 -5.52 41.26
CA ILE A 257 -3.55 -4.52 40.52
C ILE A 257 -2.66 -3.65 39.59
N PHE A 258 -1.35 -3.60 39.81
CA PHE A 258 -0.42 -2.73 39.06
C PHE A 258 0.70 -3.46 38.29
N SER A 259 0.71 -4.79 38.28
CA SER A 259 1.77 -5.62 37.66
C SER A 259 1.22 -6.49 36.51
N PHE A 260 0.79 -5.86 35.41
CA PHE A 260 0.36 -6.56 34.18
C PHE A 260 1.55 -6.89 33.25
N GLY A 261 2.59 -7.54 33.80
CA GLY A 261 3.93 -7.47 33.20
C GLY A 261 4.77 -8.75 33.07
N THR A 262 4.25 -9.97 33.26
CA THR A 262 5.12 -11.18 33.24
C THR A 262 4.59 -12.39 32.46
N MET A 263 3.58 -12.26 31.59
CA MET A 263 3.24 -13.34 30.65
C MET A 263 3.03 -12.79 29.23
N TYR A 264 3.75 -13.35 28.25
CA TYR A 264 3.67 -13.09 26.81
C TYR A 264 2.29 -13.48 26.22
N GLU A 265 1.18 -12.87 26.64
CA GLU A 265 -0.15 -13.12 26.08
C GLU A 265 -0.97 -11.83 25.88
N PRO A 266 -1.78 -11.74 24.81
CA PRO A 266 -2.53 -10.53 24.50
C PRO A 266 -3.63 -10.29 25.54
N VAL A 267 -3.54 -9.16 26.25
CA VAL A 267 -4.64 -8.63 27.04
C VAL A 267 -5.52 -7.80 26.11
N PHE A 268 -6.81 -8.16 26.01
CA PHE A 268 -7.75 -7.39 25.18
C PHE A 268 -8.45 -6.35 26.04
N ILE A 269 -8.27 -5.08 25.67
CA ILE A 269 -8.89 -3.93 26.33
C ILE A 269 -9.92 -3.31 25.39
N PHE A 270 -11.16 -3.22 25.86
CA PHE A 270 -12.23 -2.56 25.11
C PHE A 270 -12.32 -1.09 25.53
N GLN A 271 -12.00 -0.17 24.62
CA GLN A 271 -12.25 1.27 24.82
C GLN A 271 -13.40 1.74 23.92
N ILE A 272 -14.46 2.28 24.52
CA ILE A 272 -15.60 2.87 23.79
C ILE A 272 -15.39 4.38 23.72
N GLN A 273 -15.25 4.95 22.51
CA GLN A 273 -15.20 6.41 22.30
C GLN A 273 -16.42 6.90 21.52
N ILE A 274 -16.95 8.06 21.91
CA ILE A 274 -18.04 8.77 21.21
C ILE A 274 -17.55 10.16 20.77
N ALA A 275 -17.72 10.48 19.49
CA ALA A 275 -17.55 11.83 18.96
C ALA A 275 -18.87 12.62 19.06
N ARG A 276 -18.86 13.78 19.74
CA ARG A 276 -19.99 14.72 19.76
C ARG A 276 -19.73 15.85 18.76
N THR A 277 -20.70 16.18 17.92
CA THR A 277 -20.66 17.43 17.13
C THR A 277 -21.30 18.56 17.96
N LYS A 278 -20.69 19.74 17.98
CA LYS A 278 -21.24 20.92 18.67
C LYS A 278 -22.42 21.50 17.87
N ASP A 279 -23.52 21.76 18.56
CA ASP A 279 -24.66 22.49 18.02
C ASP A 279 -24.27 23.92 17.62
N GLY A 280 -24.66 24.35 16.41
CA GLY A 280 -24.72 25.78 16.08
C GLY A 280 -23.99 26.26 14.83
N GLN A 281 -23.18 25.46 14.14
CA GLN A 281 -22.65 25.87 12.83
C GLN A 281 -23.66 25.59 11.72
N ARG A 282 -24.14 26.64 11.05
CA ARG A 282 -24.89 26.54 9.79
C ARG A 282 -24.03 25.79 8.76
N LYS A 283 -24.26 24.47 8.63
CA LYS A 283 -23.65 23.67 7.56
C LYS A 283 -24.19 24.13 6.21
N PHE A 284 -23.31 24.57 5.32
CA PHE A 284 -23.54 24.37 3.90
C PHE A 284 -23.45 22.86 3.65
N ILE A 285 -24.60 22.17 3.72
CA ILE A 285 -24.68 20.77 3.30
C ILE A 285 -24.61 20.78 1.77
N HIS A 286 -23.43 20.51 1.22
CA HIS A 286 -23.30 20.26 -0.21
C HIS A 286 -23.96 18.91 -0.53
N ARG A 287 -24.95 18.94 -1.42
CA ARG A 287 -25.79 17.82 -1.86
C ARG A 287 -24.97 16.83 -2.67
N ARG A 288 -24.93 15.55 -2.25
CA ARG A 288 -24.21 14.47 -2.94
C ARG A 288 -25.16 13.32 -3.23
N GLY A 289 -25.09 12.72 -4.42
CA GLY A 289 -25.98 11.62 -4.78
C GLY A 289 -25.30 10.26 -4.78
N GLY A 290 -25.75 9.33 -3.95
CA GLY A 290 -25.37 7.91 -3.91
C GLY A 290 -26.56 6.99 -4.19
N ALA A 291 -26.39 5.68 -3.96
CA ALA A 291 -27.48 4.72 -4.10
C ALA A 291 -28.70 5.10 -3.23
N ALA A 292 -29.91 4.78 -3.68
CA ALA A 292 -31.11 5.07 -2.92
C ALA A 292 -31.01 4.42 -1.53
N PRO A 293 -31.22 5.15 -0.42
CA PRO A 293 -31.01 4.62 0.93
C PRO A 293 -32.16 3.71 1.41
N PHE A 294 -33.05 3.30 0.52
CA PHE A 294 -34.25 2.53 0.81
C PHE A 294 -34.56 1.52 -0.29
N THR A 295 -35.27 0.46 0.06
CA THR A 295 -35.91 -0.48 -0.88
C THR A 295 -37.40 -0.18 -1.01
N ASN A 296 -38.09 -0.85 -1.93
CA ASN A 296 -39.49 -0.62 -2.26
C ASN A 296 -40.38 -1.77 -1.78
N ASN A 297 -41.31 -1.49 -0.86
CA ASN A 297 -42.38 -2.40 -0.40
C ASN A 297 -43.73 -2.14 -1.08
N SER A 298 -43.83 -1.14 -1.97
CA SER A 298 -45.07 -0.83 -2.67
C SER A 298 -45.33 -1.80 -3.84
N PRO A 299 -46.58 -1.92 -4.32
CA PRO A 299 -46.90 -2.70 -5.51
C PRO A 299 -46.35 -2.09 -6.82
N LEU A 300 -45.86 -0.86 -6.79
CA LEU A 300 -45.35 -0.14 -7.97
C LEU A 300 -43.93 -0.59 -8.30
N ASP A 301 -43.57 -0.57 -9.59
CA ASP A 301 -42.20 -0.80 -10.04
C ASP A 301 -41.42 0.52 -10.06
N LEU A 302 -40.35 0.60 -9.27
CA LEU A 302 -39.48 1.76 -9.14
C LEU A 302 -38.07 1.51 -9.68
N THR A 303 -37.84 0.39 -10.39
CA THR A 303 -36.53 0.03 -10.96
C THR A 303 -35.97 1.12 -11.88
N ARG A 304 -36.85 1.80 -12.65
CA ARG A 304 -36.49 2.98 -13.48
C ARG A 304 -35.78 4.10 -12.70
N TYR A 305 -36.01 4.21 -11.40
CA TYR A 305 -35.38 5.20 -10.54
C TYR A 305 -34.25 4.61 -9.70
N GLN A 306 -33.78 3.40 -10.03
CA GLN A 306 -32.78 2.65 -9.27
C GLN A 306 -33.21 2.33 -7.82
N ILE A 307 -34.51 2.15 -7.59
CA ILE A 307 -35.07 1.76 -6.29
C ILE A 307 -35.62 0.33 -6.41
N GLU A 308 -34.93 -0.62 -5.81
CA GLU A 308 -35.22 -2.06 -5.94
C GLU A 308 -36.30 -2.53 -4.98
N ARG A 309 -37.02 -3.60 -5.36
CA ARG A 309 -37.98 -4.26 -4.45
C ARG A 309 -37.28 -4.92 -3.27
N THR A 310 -37.89 -4.82 -2.09
CA THR A 310 -37.35 -5.43 -0.88
C THR A 310 -37.22 -6.95 -1.04
N GLY A 311 -36.02 -7.48 -0.75
CA GLY A 311 -35.73 -8.91 -0.84
C GLY A 311 -35.29 -9.42 -2.23
N GLU A 312 -35.28 -8.60 -3.28
CA GLU A 312 -34.88 -9.02 -4.63
C GLU A 312 -33.38 -8.85 -4.95
N GLY A 313 -32.60 -8.25 -4.04
CA GLY A 313 -31.18 -7.93 -4.22
C GLY A 313 -30.93 -6.74 -5.16
N PHE A 314 -29.74 -6.15 -5.12
CA PHE A 314 -29.40 -4.98 -5.93
C PHE A 314 -28.96 -5.38 -7.35
N LYS A 315 -29.91 -5.71 -8.22
CA LYS A 315 -29.61 -6.17 -9.59
C LYS A 315 -28.98 -5.07 -10.48
N ASN A 316 -29.20 -3.79 -10.17
CA ASN A 316 -28.70 -2.65 -10.93
C ASN A 316 -27.56 -1.87 -10.23
N SER A 317 -26.76 -2.51 -9.36
CA SER A 317 -25.72 -1.86 -8.52
C SER A 317 -24.45 -1.42 -9.24
N LYS A 318 -24.23 -1.85 -10.51
CA LYS A 318 -23.00 -1.54 -11.25
C LYS A 318 -22.87 -0.07 -11.65
N ASP A 319 -23.97 0.67 -11.81
CA ASP A 319 -23.93 2.09 -12.18
C ASP A 319 -24.12 2.99 -10.95
N THR A 320 -23.40 4.11 -10.90
CA THR A 320 -23.78 5.22 -9.98
C THR A 320 -25.21 5.70 -10.30
N CYS A 321 -25.95 6.16 -9.31
CA CYS A 321 -27.32 6.66 -9.50
C CYS A 321 -27.45 7.76 -10.56
N PHE A 322 -26.44 8.63 -10.65
CA PHE A 322 -26.38 9.63 -11.71
C PHE A 322 -26.22 8.98 -13.09
N LEU A 323 -25.25 8.08 -13.29
CA LEU A 323 -25.05 7.36 -14.56
C LEU A 323 -26.29 6.55 -14.94
N TYR A 324 -26.93 5.89 -13.97
CA TYR A 324 -28.17 5.15 -14.18
C TYR A 324 -29.29 6.09 -14.65
N ALA A 325 -29.49 7.23 -13.98
CA ALA A 325 -30.47 8.24 -14.40
C ALA A 325 -30.21 8.76 -15.83
N LEU A 326 -28.94 8.95 -16.20
CA LEU A 326 -28.57 9.32 -17.57
C LEU A 326 -28.94 8.23 -18.59
N LYS A 327 -28.67 6.95 -18.31
CA LYS A 327 -29.10 5.83 -19.17
C LYS A 327 -30.62 5.80 -19.32
N GLN A 328 -31.36 6.04 -18.23
CA GLN A 328 -32.82 6.07 -18.23
C GLN A 328 -33.43 7.26 -18.98
N SER A 329 -32.65 8.33 -19.17
CA SER A 329 -33.06 9.50 -19.96
C SER A 329 -33.27 9.15 -21.44
N LYS A 330 -32.51 8.18 -21.98
CA LYS A 330 -32.46 7.83 -23.41
C LYS A 330 -32.11 9.02 -24.34
N GLN A 331 -31.50 10.08 -23.80
CA GLN A 331 -31.10 11.28 -24.56
C GLN A 331 -29.60 11.33 -24.90
N LEU A 332 -28.83 10.38 -24.37
CA LEU A 332 -27.39 10.24 -24.62
C LEU A 332 -27.14 8.94 -25.36
N SER A 333 -26.17 8.96 -26.28
CA SER A 333 -25.67 7.77 -26.97
C SER A 333 -24.88 6.86 -26.03
N ASP A 334 -24.73 5.59 -26.39
CA ASP A 334 -23.92 4.63 -25.60
C ASP A 334 -22.46 5.08 -25.44
N GLU A 335 -21.91 5.77 -26.44
CA GLU A 335 -20.57 6.33 -26.40
C GLU A 335 -20.46 7.47 -25.36
N GLU A 336 -21.43 8.38 -25.32
CA GLU A 336 -21.48 9.45 -24.31
C GLU A 336 -21.67 8.87 -22.90
N ILE A 337 -22.50 7.84 -22.76
CA ILE A 337 -22.68 7.13 -21.48
C ILE A 337 -21.37 6.46 -21.03
N ARG A 338 -20.64 5.79 -21.94
CA ARG A 338 -19.31 5.23 -21.64
C ARG A 338 -18.32 6.31 -21.24
N HIS A 339 -18.31 7.44 -21.93
CA HIS A 339 -17.44 8.58 -21.62
C HIS A 339 -17.68 9.14 -20.21
N VAL A 340 -18.96 9.27 -19.82
CA VAL A 340 -19.34 9.65 -18.46
C VAL A 340 -18.90 8.60 -17.45
N ALA A 341 -19.05 7.31 -17.76
CA ALA A 341 -18.60 6.22 -16.90
C ALA A 341 -17.08 6.29 -16.63
N PHE A 342 -16.25 6.55 -17.67
CA PHE A 342 -14.80 6.74 -17.51
C PHE A 342 -14.42 7.98 -16.69
N PHE A 343 -15.29 8.99 -16.67
CA PHE A 343 -15.08 10.21 -15.89
C PHE A 343 -15.53 10.06 -14.42
N LEU A 344 -16.55 9.24 -14.18
CA LEU A 344 -17.08 8.96 -12.85
C LEU A 344 -16.26 7.85 -12.18
N ASN A 345 -15.30 8.25 -11.34
CA ASN A 345 -14.48 7.33 -10.53
C ASN A 345 -14.99 7.13 -9.09
N GLN A 346 -16.14 7.70 -8.71
CA GLN A 346 -16.66 7.75 -7.33
C GLN A 346 -18.08 7.18 -7.15
N GLN A 347 -18.36 6.50 -6.03
CA GLN A 347 -19.68 5.94 -5.71
C GLN A 347 -20.80 6.99 -5.64
N SER A 348 -20.45 8.21 -5.22
CA SER A 348 -21.38 9.33 -5.16
C SER A 348 -20.95 10.43 -6.12
N VAL A 349 -21.93 11.09 -6.72
CA VAL A 349 -21.71 12.15 -7.71
C VAL A 349 -22.04 13.51 -7.10
N THR A 350 -21.09 14.43 -7.16
CA THR A 350 -21.28 15.80 -6.65
C THR A 350 -21.84 16.73 -7.73
N PHE A 351 -22.48 17.84 -7.34
CA PHE A 351 -23.01 18.81 -8.30
C PHE A 351 -21.91 19.44 -9.17
N ASN A 352 -20.66 19.51 -8.69
CA ASN A 352 -19.52 19.98 -9.47
C ASN A 352 -19.13 18.99 -10.57
N MET A 353 -19.25 17.69 -10.30
CA MET A 353 -19.05 16.66 -11.32
C MET A 353 -20.14 16.71 -12.38
N VAL A 354 -21.40 16.84 -11.96
CA VAL A 354 -22.54 17.03 -12.87
C VAL A 354 -22.31 18.26 -13.77
N ASP A 355 -21.80 19.36 -13.21
CA ASP A 355 -21.47 20.56 -13.97
C ASP A 355 -20.36 20.33 -15.00
N ALA A 356 -19.27 19.65 -14.61
CA ALA A 356 -18.16 19.33 -15.50
C ALA A 356 -18.59 18.39 -16.64
N ILE A 357 -19.39 17.37 -16.32
CA ILE A 357 -19.95 16.43 -17.30
C ILE A 357 -20.88 17.15 -18.27
N GLY A 358 -21.79 17.99 -17.75
CA GLY A 358 -22.75 18.70 -18.59
C GLY A 358 -22.08 19.65 -19.58
N LYS A 359 -21.04 20.36 -19.14
CA LYS A 359 -20.22 21.20 -20.04
C LYS A 359 -19.55 20.40 -21.14
N ARG A 360 -19.04 19.21 -20.82
CA ARG A 360 -18.34 18.35 -21.79
C ARG A 360 -19.28 17.71 -22.81
N LEU A 361 -20.49 17.34 -22.39
CA LEU A 361 -21.50 16.72 -23.26
C LEU A 361 -22.42 17.73 -23.96
N PHE A 362 -22.25 19.03 -23.69
CA PHE A 362 -23.17 20.07 -24.14
C PHE A 362 -24.62 19.84 -23.65
N VAL A 363 -24.75 19.44 -22.38
CA VAL A 363 -26.01 19.16 -21.69
C VAL A 363 -26.19 20.08 -20.49
N CYS A 364 -27.39 20.64 -20.34
CA CYS A 364 -27.85 21.30 -19.11
C CYS A 364 -28.73 20.33 -18.31
N PHE A 365 -28.28 19.99 -17.11
CA PHE A 365 -29.01 19.18 -16.14
C PHE A 365 -29.88 20.06 -15.25
N HIS A 366 -31.19 19.84 -15.29
CA HIS A 366 -32.18 20.52 -14.46
C HIS A 366 -32.50 19.65 -13.25
N ILE A 367 -31.87 19.95 -12.11
CA ILE A 367 -31.97 19.14 -10.90
C ILE A 367 -33.14 19.62 -10.03
N HIS A 368 -34.23 18.86 -10.00
CA HIS A 368 -35.47 19.12 -9.27
C HIS A 368 -35.37 18.73 -7.79
N MET A 369 -35.62 19.69 -6.90
CA MET A 369 -35.50 19.54 -5.45
C MET A 369 -36.64 20.26 -4.72
N LYS A 370 -36.83 20.02 -3.41
CA LYS A 370 -38.00 20.41 -2.60
C LYS A 370 -38.59 21.81 -2.79
N LYS A 371 -37.78 22.81 -3.17
CA LYS A 371 -38.24 24.21 -3.32
C LYS A 371 -37.73 24.94 -4.56
N HIS A 372 -36.91 24.30 -5.40
CA HIS A 372 -36.29 24.95 -6.56
C HIS A 372 -35.66 23.91 -7.50
N VAL A 373 -35.48 24.30 -8.75
CA VAL A 373 -34.71 23.56 -9.76
C VAL A 373 -33.33 24.22 -9.89
N VAL A 374 -32.27 23.42 -9.83
CA VAL A 374 -30.89 23.92 -10.00
C VAL A 374 -30.35 23.47 -11.35
N PRO A 375 -30.07 24.39 -12.29
CA PRO A 375 -29.38 24.07 -13.52
C PRO A 375 -27.88 23.84 -13.27
N LYS A 376 -27.32 22.80 -13.89
CA LYS A 376 -25.88 22.46 -13.88
C LYS A 376 -25.44 22.00 -15.26
N GLY A 377 -24.21 22.31 -15.67
CA GLY A 377 -23.68 21.86 -16.96
C GLY A 377 -23.47 22.98 -17.96
N ALA A 378 -23.66 22.66 -19.24
CA ALA A 378 -23.46 23.58 -20.34
C ALA A 378 -24.52 24.69 -20.36
N THR A 379 -24.10 25.88 -20.75
CA THR A 379 -24.95 27.02 -21.09
C THR A 379 -24.88 27.29 -22.59
N THR A 380 -25.71 28.20 -23.10
CA THR A 380 -25.69 28.58 -24.53
C THR A 380 -24.34 29.14 -25.01
N ARG A 381 -23.46 29.57 -24.10
CA ARG A 381 -22.11 30.08 -24.39
C ARG A 381 -21.06 28.98 -24.53
N ASP A 382 -21.35 27.78 -24.03
CA ASP A 382 -20.43 26.65 -24.02
C ASP A 382 -20.57 25.78 -25.28
N LEU A 383 -21.50 26.11 -26.19
CA LEU A 383 -21.85 25.34 -27.37
C LEU A 383 -20.99 25.75 -28.58
N PRO A 384 -20.44 24.77 -29.32
CA PRO A 384 -19.92 25.00 -30.66
C PRO A 384 -21.01 25.42 -31.65
N ASP A 385 -20.62 26.12 -32.72
CA ASP A 385 -21.54 26.55 -33.78
C ASP A 385 -22.30 25.36 -34.38
N GLY A 386 -23.63 25.48 -34.45
CA GLY A 386 -24.51 24.44 -35.02
C GLY A 386 -24.97 23.36 -34.03
N ILE A 387 -24.56 23.39 -32.76
CA ILE A 387 -25.00 22.42 -31.75
C ILE A 387 -26.08 23.04 -30.83
N SER A 388 -27.22 22.36 -30.70
CA SER A 388 -28.30 22.76 -29.79
C SER A 388 -28.10 22.22 -28.36
N LEU A 389 -28.38 23.03 -27.34
CA LEU A 389 -28.32 22.62 -25.94
C LEU A 389 -29.34 21.52 -25.63
N ARG A 390 -28.88 20.36 -25.14
CA ARG A 390 -29.75 19.29 -24.64
C ARG A 390 -30.09 19.53 -23.16
N ASN A 391 -31.34 19.29 -22.78
CA ASN A 391 -31.81 19.50 -21.41
C ASN A 391 -32.29 18.17 -20.81
N ILE A 392 -31.65 17.74 -19.72
CA ILE A 392 -32.01 16.51 -19.00
C ILE A 392 -32.52 16.88 -17.61
N HIS A 393 -33.72 16.43 -17.26
CA HIS A 393 -34.33 16.69 -15.96
C HIS A 393 -34.06 15.53 -15.00
N LEU A 394 -33.51 15.85 -13.83
CA LEU A 394 -33.12 14.87 -12.82
C LEU A 394 -33.79 15.21 -11.49
N GLY A 395 -34.28 14.20 -10.77
CA GLY A 395 -34.72 14.34 -9.39
C GLY A 395 -33.54 14.18 -8.45
N PHE A 396 -33.52 14.94 -7.36
CA PHE A 396 -32.53 14.80 -6.30
C PHE A 396 -33.18 14.92 -4.93
N ASP A 397 -33.38 13.77 -4.28
CA ASP A 397 -33.94 13.67 -2.94
C ASP A 397 -33.22 12.53 -2.20
N PHE A 398 -33.13 12.63 -0.87
CA PHE A 398 -32.46 11.64 -0.02
C PHE A 398 -31.03 11.31 -0.44
N ASP A 399 -30.32 12.31 -0.96
CA ASP A 399 -28.97 12.14 -1.49
C ASP A 399 -28.89 11.05 -2.58
N HIS A 400 -29.88 11.01 -3.47
CA HIS A 400 -29.97 10.08 -4.60
C HIS A 400 -30.41 10.80 -5.89
N TYR A 401 -29.72 10.56 -7.02
CA TYR A 401 -30.17 11.03 -8.33
C TYR A 401 -31.04 9.99 -9.02
N TYR A 402 -32.13 10.45 -9.61
CA TYR A 402 -33.01 9.63 -10.43
C TYR A 402 -33.53 10.43 -11.62
N ILE A 403 -34.02 9.77 -12.66
CA ILE A 403 -34.63 10.45 -13.80
C ILE A 403 -35.93 11.15 -13.37
N PHE A 404 -36.12 12.41 -13.75
CA PHE A 404 -37.33 13.16 -13.43
C PHE A 404 -38.38 12.97 -14.53
N ASP A 405 -39.40 12.16 -14.26
CA ASP A 405 -40.57 12.03 -15.13
C ASP A 405 -41.65 13.01 -14.64
N ASP A 406 -42.09 13.90 -15.52
CA ASP A 406 -43.02 15.00 -15.21
C ASP A 406 -44.49 14.53 -15.13
N LYS A 407 -44.84 13.47 -15.86
CA LYS A 407 -46.20 12.90 -15.91
C LYS A 407 -46.17 11.39 -15.75
N LEU A 408 -46.57 10.91 -14.57
CA LEU A 408 -46.82 9.49 -14.32
C LEU A 408 -48.31 9.15 -14.41
N PRO A 409 -48.67 7.90 -14.75
CA PRO A 409 -50.06 7.47 -14.89
C PRO A 409 -50.79 7.32 -13.54
N PHE A 410 -50.39 8.05 -12.50
CA PHE A 410 -50.96 8.01 -11.16
C PHE A 410 -51.37 9.40 -10.71
N SER A 411 -52.55 9.50 -10.09
CA SER A 411 -52.95 10.73 -9.40
C SER A 411 -52.24 10.88 -8.05
N MET A 412 -52.09 12.13 -7.62
CA MET A 412 -51.52 12.44 -6.30
C MET A 412 -52.30 11.76 -5.17
N CYS A 413 -53.63 11.70 -5.29
CA CYS A 413 -54.47 11.02 -4.31
C CYS A 413 -54.25 9.50 -4.33
N TYR A 414 -54.05 8.89 -5.50
CA TYR A 414 -53.70 7.46 -5.62
C TYR A 414 -52.42 7.13 -4.85
N VAL A 415 -51.33 7.85 -5.13
CA VAL A 415 -50.04 7.56 -4.50
C VAL A 415 -50.08 7.83 -3.00
N ASN A 416 -50.78 8.88 -2.53
CA ASN A 416 -50.87 9.25 -1.11
C ASN A 416 -51.63 8.26 -0.22
N HIS A 417 -52.48 7.41 -0.80
CA HIS A 417 -53.33 6.47 -0.06
C HIS A 417 -52.97 5.01 -0.34
N LEU A 418 -51.84 4.75 -1.01
CA LEU A 418 -51.45 3.41 -1.44
C LEU A 418 -51.28 2.44 -0.27
N LYS A 419 -50.74 2.88 0.87
CA LYS A 419 -50.63 2.04 2.07
C LYS A 419 -51.98 1.61 2.62
N MET A 420 -52.94 2.53 2.69
CA MET A 420 -54.31 2.23 3.12
C MET A 420 -54.96 1.21 2.18
N MET A 421 -54.79 1.36 0.86
CA MET A 421 -55.27 0.40 -0.13
C MET A 421 -54.66 -1.00 0.07
N MET A 422 -53.35 -1.07 0.36
CA MET A 422 -52.65 -2.32 0.65
C MET A 422 -53.16 -3.00 1.93
N GLU A 423 -53.29 -2.24 3.03
CA GLU A 423 -53.75 -2.75 4.34
C GLU A 423 -55.16 -3.36 4.26
N HIS A 424 -56.04 -2.75 3.49
CA HIS A 424 -57.42 -3.23 3.29
C HIS A 424 -57.59 -4.14 2.05
N LYS A 425 -56.50 -4.44 1.32
CA LYS A 425 -56.50 -5.25 0.09
C LYS A 425 -57.53 -4.79 -0.96
N ALA A 426 -57.73 -3.48 -1.09
CA ALA A 426 -58.70 -2.88 -2.00
C ALA A 426 -58.02 -1.82 -2.87
N PHE A 427 -58.03 -2.04 -4.19
CA PHE A 427 -57.44 -1.13 -5.17
C PHE A 427 -58.52 -0.62 -6.14
N PRO A 428 -58.46 0.67 -6.56
CA PRO A 428 -59.41 1.22 -7.51
C PRO A 428 -59.19 0.63 -8.92
N ALA A 429 -60.23 0.66 -9.75
CA ALA A 429 -60.16 0.20 -11.14
C ALA A 429 -59.27 1.11 -12.02
N HIS A 430 -59.15 2.38 -11.64
CA HIS A 430 -58.31 3.39 -12.30
C HIS A 430 -57.45 4.14 -11.27
N THR A 431 -56.27 4.58 -11.70
CA THR A 431 -55.30 5.30 -10.87
C THR A 431 -55.54 6.82 -10.80
N ASN A 432 -56.56 7.32 -11.53
CA ASN A 432 -56.99 8.71 -11.54
C ASN A 432 -58.11 8.96 -10.51
N ILE A 433 -57.74 9.03 -9.23
CA ILE A 433 -58.68 9.22 -8.11
C ILE A 433 -58.53 10.63 -7.52
N ARG A 434 -59.65 11.20 -7.09
CA ARG A 434 -59.70 12.49 -6.37
C ARG A 434 -59.79 12.32 -4.86
N GLY A 435 -60.32 11.19 -4.40
CA GLY A 435 -60.53 10.88 -2.98
C GLY A 435 -60.47 9.39 -2.70
N ALA A 436 -59.87 9.02 -1.57
CA ALA A 436 -59.91 7.68 -1.01
C ALA A 436 -60.09 7.79 0.51
N TYR A 437 -61.15 7.19 1.05
CA TYR A 437 -61.43 7.23 2.48
C TYR A 437 -62.18 5.98 2.96
N LEU A 438 -62.13 5.74 4.26
CA LEU A 438 -62.82 4.63 4.91
C LEU A 438 -64.28 4.98 5.22
N ARG A 439 -65.20 4.11 4.84
CA ARG A 439 -66.61 4.15 5.22
C ARG A 439 -66.97 2.82 5.87
N GLY A 440 -66.87 2.76 7.20
CA GLY A 440 -66.86 1.48 7.93
C GLY A 440 -65.57 0.71 7.66
N GLU A 441 -65.67 -0.59 7.37
CA GLU A 441 -64.52 -1.44 7.01
C GLU A 441 -64.16 -1.44 5.52
N ARG A 442 -64.90 -0.70 4.68
CA ARG A 442 -64.70 -0.63 3.21
C ARG A 442 -64.07 0.70 2.78
N ILE A 443 -63.13 0.63 1.84
CA ILE A 443 -62.58 1.82 1.18
C ILE A 443 -63.53 2.27 0.07
N VAL A 444 -63.81 3.58 0.02
CA VAL A 444 -64.54 4.23 -1.06
C VAL A 444 -63.57 5.07 -1.88
N PHE A 445 -63.63 4.92 -3.20
CA PHE A 445 -62.83 5.67 -4.16
C PHE A 445 -63.71 6.65 -4.93
N GLU A 446 -63.26 7.90 -5.00
CA GLU A 446 -63.84 8.92 -5.87
C GLU A 446 -62.89 9.17 -7.04
N TYR A 447 -63.43 9.21 -8.26
CA TYR A 447 -62.66 9.40 -9.49
C TYR A 447 -62.76 10.84 -10.00
N HIS A 448 -61.70 11.30 -10.65
CA HIS A 448 -61.77 12.51 -11.47
C HIS A 448 -62.60 12.24 -12.74
N ASN A 449 -63.12 13.28 -13.38
CA ASN A 449 -63.76 13.14 -14.69
C ASN A 449 -62.72 12.66 -15.72
N ASN A 450 -63.14 11.83 -16.67
CA ASN A 450 -62.24 11.15 -17.62
C ASN A 450 -61.42 12.11 -18.52
N ASP A 451 -61.82 13.38 -18.62
CA ASP A 451 -61.22 14.37 -19.52
C ASP A 451 -60.05 15.15 -18.90
N ASP A 452 -59.70 14.92 -17.62
CA ASP A 452 -58.62 15.64 -16.92
C ASP A 452 -57.69 14.70 -16.12
N PRO A 453 -56.66 14.12 -16.76
CA PRO A 453 -55.73 13.21 -16.12
C PRO A 453 -54.84 13.98 -15.15
N HIS A 454 -55.18 13.93 -13.87
CA HIS A 454 -54.36 14.49 -12.80
C HIS A 454 -53.20 13.54 -12.53
N THR A 455 -52.04 13.80 -13.14
CA THR A 455 -50.81 13.00 -13.00
C THR A 455 -49.88 13.56 -11.92
N CYS A 456 -49.10 12.72 -11.27
CA CYS A 456 -48.01 13.13 -10.37
C CYS A 456 -46.63 13.03 -11.06
N THR A 457 -45.62 13.68 -10.48
CA THR A 457 -44.21 13.53 -10.92
C THR A 457 -43.55 12.30 -10.29
N SER A 458 -42.40 11.85 -10.81
CA SER A 458 -41.59 10.79 -10.17
C SER A 458 -41.13 11.18 -8.76
N ARG A 459 -40.85 12.47 -8.55
CA ARG A 459 -40.51 13.02 -7.24
C ARG A 459 -41.68 12.93 -6.25
N ASP A 460 -42.88 13.30 -6.69
CA ASP A 460 -44.09 13.21 -5.85
C ASP A 460 -44.37 11.77 -5.42
N LEU A 461 -44.21 10.83 -6.35
CA LEU A 461 -44.35 9.40 -6.10
C LEU A 461 -43.36 8.93 -5.00
N ILE A 462 -42.06 9.18 -5.18
CA ILE A 462 -41.03 8.72 -4.23
C ILE A 462 -41.25 9.33 -2.84
N LEU A 463 -41.52 10.64 -2.75
CA LEU A 463 -41.77 11.31 -1.47
C LEU A 463 -43.04 10.80 -0.77
N SER A 464 -44.09 10.53 -1.55
CA SER A 464 -45.35 10.01 -1.02
C SER A 464 -45.18 8.60 -0.45
N LEU A 465 -44.48 7.73 -1.16
CA LEU A 465 -44.18 6.37 -0.69
C LEU A 465 -43.27 6.37 0.55
N HIS A 466 -42.24 7.23 0.57
CA HIS A 466 -41.38 7.40 1.74
C HIS A 466 -42.20 7.86 2.96
N LYS A 467 -43.06 8.88 2.79
CA LYS A 467 -43.91 9.42 3.88
C LYS A 467 -44.85 8.35 4.46
N GLN A 468 -45.31 7.40 3.65
CA GLN A 468 -46.17 6.31 4.10
C GLN A 468 -45.40 5.15 4.76
N GLY A 469 -44.06 5.15 4.71
CA GLY A 469 -43.23 4.04 5.18
C GLY A 469 -43.22 2.83 4.22
N LEU A 470 -43.57 3.05 2.94
CA LEU A 470 -43.50 2.03 1.89
C LEU A 470 -42.12 1.92 1.25
N LEU A 471 -41.20 2.83 1.59
CA LEU A 471 -39.79 2.76 1.23
C LEU A 471 -38.96 2.49 2.50
N PRO A 472 -38.90 1.24 2.99
CA PRO A 472 -38.09 0.91 4.16
C PRO A 472 -36.62 1.22 3.92
N ALA A 473 -35.95 1.81 4.91
CA ALA A 473 -34.52 2.06 4.86
C ALA A 473 -33.75 0.75 4.69
N ILE A 474 -32.70 0.78 3.86
CA ILE A 474 -31.76 -0.33 3.74
C ILE A 474 -31.03 -0.44 5.07
N ARG A 475 -31.17 -1.57 5.74
CA ARG A 475 -30.49 -1.78 7.02
C ARG A 475 -28.99 -2.10 6.77
N PRO A 476 -28.06 -1.64 7.61
CA PRO A 476 -26.61 -1.89 7.43
C PRO A 476 -26.23 -3.38 7.38
N ASP A 477 -27.10 -4.25 7.90
CA ASP A 477 -27.00 -5.70 7.96
C ASP A 477 -27.52 -6.42 6.71
N ASP A 478 -28.17 -5.72 5.77
CA ASP A 478 -28.54 -6.25 4.46
C ASP A 478 -27.25 -6.46 3.64
N ALA A 479 -26.67 -7.66 3.80
CA ALA A 479 -25.30 -8.02 3.44
C ALA A 479 -24.93 -7.92 1.94
N LEU A 480 -25.85 -7.44 1.09
CA LEU A 480 -25.65 -7.13 -0.32
C LEU A 480 -25.48 -5.62 -0.61
N ALA A 481 -26.08 -4.71 0.18
CA ALA A 481 -26.09 -3.28 -0.15
C ALA A 481 -24.71 -2.60 0.00
N ILE A 482 -23.91 -3.06 0.97
CA ILE A 482 -22.58 -2.49 1.28
C ILE A 482 -21.47 -3.22 0.53
N LYS A 483 -21.70 -4.46 0.11
CA LYS A 483 -20.67 -5.34 -0.45
C LYS A 483 -20.33 -5.00 -1.91
N ASP A 484 -21.31 -4.58 -2.70
CA ASP A 484 -21.12 -4.26 -4.13
C ASP A 484 -20.65 -2.81 -4.34
N ALA A 485 -20.73 -1.95 -3.33
CA ALA A 485 -20.25 -0.58 -3.42
C ALA A 485 -18.71 -0.52 -3.36
N VAL A 486 -18.06 -1.41 -2.62
CA VAL A 486 -16.66 -1.26 -2.18
C VAL A 486 -15.68 -1.90 -3.17
N ILE A 487 -14.89 -1.04 -3.81
CA ILE A 487 -13.75 -1.27 -4.73
C ILE A 487 -14.12 -1.19 -6.22
N ARG A 488 -13.79 -0.02 -6.79
CA ARG A 488 -13.98 0.33 -8.21
C ARG A 488 -12.79 -0.07 -9.10
N GLU A 489 -11.80 -0.80 -8.56
CA GLU A 489 -10.80 -1.46 -9.42
C GLU A 489 -11.49 -2.49 -10.34
N GLU A 490 -12.69 -2.96 -9.98
CA GLU A 490 -13.48 -3.98 -10.68
C GLU A 490 -14.45 -3.44 -11.76
N HIS A 491 -14.46 -2.12 -12.05
CA HIS A 491 -15.30 -1.54 -13.12
C HIS A 491 -14.60 -1.35 -14.46
N TYR A 492 -13.29 -1.54 -14.50
CA TYR A 492 -12.69 -2.00 -15.75
C TYR A 492 -12.87 -3.50 -15.70
N ASP A 493 -13.89 -4.02 -16.38
CA ASP A 493 -13.85 -5.43 -16.75
C ASP A 493 -12.44 -5.65 -17.32
N GLU A 494 -11.63 -6.53 -16.72
CA GLU A 494 -10.30 -6.86 -17.25
C GLU A 494 -10.42 -7.23 -18.75
N ASP A 495 -11.62 -7.73 -19.09
CA ASP A 495 -12.41 -7.80 -20.33
C ASP A 495 -12.18 -6.72 -21.43
N CYS A 496 -12.31 -5.46 -21.04
CA CYS A 496 -12.70 -4.38 -21.93
C CYS A 496 -11.50 -3.66 -22.56
N LEU A 497 -11.38 -3.74 -23.88
CA LEU A 497 -10.36 -3.06 -24.68
C LEU A 497 -10.85 -1.75 -25.32
N GLU A 498 -12.13 -1.42 -25.19
CA GLU A 498 -12.67 -0.18 -25.76
C GLU A 498 -12.18 1.04 -24.97
N TYR A 499 -11.83 2.10 -25.70
CA TYR A 499 -11.41 3.37 -25.12
C TYR A 499 -11.73 4.53 -26.08
N CYS A 500 -11.74 5.76 -25.56
CA CYS A 500 -11.99 6.95 -26.35
C CYS A 500 -10.68 7.54 -26.90
N GLU A 501 -10.47 7.47 -28.21
CA GLU A 501 -9.25 7.94 -28.87
C GLU A 501 -8.96 9.43 -28.66
N ASP A 502 -10.00 10.27 -28.62
CA ASP A 502 -9.92 11.72 -28.40
C ASP A 502 -9.28 12.11 -27.05
N GLN A 503 -9.19 11.16 -26.11
CA GLN A 503 -8.61 11.36 -24.79
C GLN A 503 -7.10 11.13 -24.76
N LEU A 504 -6.52 10.50 -25.78
CA LEU A 504 -5.08 10.29 -25.86
C LEU A 504 -4.37 11.62 -26.12
N LYS A 505 -3.21 11.80 -25.48
CA LYS A 505 -2.45 13.06 -25.59
C LYS A 505 -1.17 12.84 -26.36
N GLU A 506 -1.05 13.52 -27.49
CA GLU A 506 0.18 13.52 -28.28
C GLU A 506 1.37 14.00 -27.44
N ILE A 507 2.51 13.34 -27.61
CA ILE A 507 3.74 13.62 -26.86
C ILE A 507 4.52 14.69 -27.64
N LYS A 508 4.53 15.92 -27.13
CA LYS A 508 5.26 17.05 -27.74
C LYS A 508 6.21 17.74 -26.76
N PRO A 509 7.30 18.35 -27.25
CA PRO A 509 8.12 19.25 -26.47
C PRO A 509 7.28 20.38 -25.86
N LEU A 510 7.46 20.62 -24.56
CA LEU A 510 6.81 21.72 -23.86
C LEU A 510 7.81 22.86 -23.64
N ALA A 511 7.48 24.05 -24.15
CA ALA A 511 8.24 25.26 -23.84
C ALA A 511 8.03 25.62 -22.35
N ARG A 512 9.09 25.54 -21.55
CA ARG A 512 9.07 25.96 -20.14
C ARG A 512 9.63 27.37 -20.01
N LYS A 513 8.89 28.25 -19.33
CA LYS A 513 9.39 29.57 -18.97
C LYS A 513 10.47 29.43 -17.89
N PRO A 514 11.63 30.09 -18.04
CA PRO A 514 12.64 30.12 -17.00
C PRO A 514 12.04 30.70 -15.72
N GLN A 515 12.14 29.97 -14.62
CA GLN A 515 11.70 30.44 -13.31
C GLN A 515 12.93 30.81 -12.48
N SER A 516 13.00 32.07 -12.06
CA SER A 516 14.10 32.58 -11.23
C SER A 516 13.83 32.27 -9.76
N TYR A 517 14.44 31.20 -9.26
CA TYR A 517 14.37 30.82 -7.84
C TYR A 517 15.55 31.40 -7.06
N GLN A 518 15.33 31.70 -5.78
CA GLN A 518 16.43 31.71 -4.81
C GLN A 518 16.61 30.30 -4.27
N VAL A 519 17.80 29.73 -4.48
CA VAL A 519 18.08 28.33 -4.18
C VAL A 519 18.90 28.19 -2.91
N TRP A 520 18.48 27.26 -2.07
CA TRP A 520 19.06 26.90 -0.79
C TRP A 520 19.24 25.38 -0.69
N PHE A 521 20.28 24.97 0.03
CA PHE A 521 20.58 23.59 0.38
C PHE A 521 20.57 23.51 1.90
N ALA A 522 19.84 22.55 2.46
CA ALA A 522 19.56 22.51 3.88
C ALA A 522 19.70 21.10 4.45
N ASP A 523 19.92 21.03 5.75
CA ASP A 523 20.06 19.79 6.51
C ASP A 523 19.67 20.03 7.98
N PHE A 524 19.09 19.00 8.62
CA PHE A 524 18.79 19.00 10.05
C PHE A 524 19.71 18.04 10.80
N GLU A 525 20.20 18.45 11.96
CA GLU A 525 20.73 17.50 12.95
C GLU A 525 19.69 17.23 14.02
N THR A 526 19.55 15.95 14.36
CA THR A 526 18.49 15.45 15.23
C THR A 526 19.05 14.56 16.33
N THR A 527 18.37 14.49 17.46
CA THR A 527 18.62 13.44 18.43
C THR A 527 18.27 12.07 17.85
N THR A 528 19.00 11.03 18.26
CA THR A 528 18.82 9.66 17.71
C THR A 528 18.23 8.65 18.72
N ASP A 529 17.83 9.12 19.89
CA ASP A 529 17.28 8.32 20.99
C ASP A 529 15.80 8.62 21.26
N GLY A 530 15.15 7.69 21.97
CA GLY A 530 13.73 7.77 22.35
C GLY A 530 12.77 7.32 21.24
N ASP A 531 11.48 7.55 21.49
CA ASP A 531 10.41 7.14 20.57
C ASP A 531 10.34 7.98 19.29
N MET A 532 11.04 9.11 19.26
CA MET A 532 11.07 10.05 18.15
C MET A 532 12.34 10.91 18.13
N HIS A 533 12.83 11.21 16.93
CA HIS A 533 13.94 12.13 16.69
C HIS A 533 13.51 13.58 16.84
N HIS A 534 14.31 14.37 17.56
CA HIS A 534 14.05 15.79 17.77
C HIS A 534 15.14 16.64 17.11
N PRO A 535 14.81 17.54 16.18
CA PRO A 535 15.81 18.42 15.57
C PRO A 535 16.32 19.43 16.59
N PHE A 536 17.64 19.56 16.70
CA PHE A 536 18.29 20.55 17.57
C PHE A 536 19.04 21.65 16.79
N LEU A 537 19.31 21.40 15.50
CA LEU A 537 20.04 22.31 14.62
C LEU A 537 19.50 22.21 13.19
N LEU A 538 19.37 23.36 12.52
CA LEU A 538 19.03 23.48 11.10
C LEU A 538 20.00 24.44 10.42
N CYS A 539 20.66 23.97 9.35
CA CYS A 539 21.54 24.80 8.53
C CYS A 539 20.97 25.01 7.13
N PHE A 540 21.29 26.17 6.55
CA PHE A 540 21.07 26.48 5.15
C PHE A 540 22.37 27.01 4.54
N HIS A 541 22.66 26.58 3.32
CA HIS A 541 23.68 27.17 2.47
C HIS A 541 23.05 27.61 1.14
N GLY A 542 23.16 28.89 0.84
CA GLY A 542 22.55 29.50 -0.32
C GLY A 542 23.42 29.43 -1.57
N SER A 543 22.79 29.53 -2.73
CA SER A 543 23.50 29.65 -4.03
C SER A 543 24.40 30.89 -4.17
N GLY A 544 24.26 31.89 -3.30
CA GLY A 544 25.13 33.07 -3.23
C GLY A 544 26.11 33.03 -2.06
N ASP A 545 26.47 31.84 -1.59
CA ASP A 545 27.44 31.56 -0.53
C ASP A 545 27.07 32.10 0.86
N GLN A 546 25.79 32.42 1.08
CA GLN A 546 25.28 32.79 2.39
C GLN A 546 24.90 31.56 3.23
N THR A 547 25.39 31.47 4.45
CA THR A 547 25.02 30.44 5.42
C THR A 547 24.05 31.01 6.46
N LYS A 548 23.00 30.28 6.80
CA LYS A 548 22.09 30.58 7.92
C LYS A 548 21.98 29.37 8.82
N THR A 549 21.89 29.60 10.13
CA THR A 549 21.80 28.55 11.13
C THR A 549 20.74 28.91 12.16
N PHE A 550 19.99 27.90 12.60
CA PHE A 550 18.95 28.00 13.60
C PHE A 550 19.13 26.89 14.63
N TRP A 551 19.26 27.26 15.90
CA TRP A 551 19.41 26.31 17.00
C TRP A 551 18.12 26.18 17.80
N ALA A 552 17.76 24.97 18.21
CA ALA A 552 16.55 24.78 19.02
C ALA A 552 16.63 25.53 20.36
N LYS A 553 17.83 25.66 20.95
CA LYS A 553 18.04 26.39 22.23
C LYS A 553 17.71 27.88 22.15
N ASP A 554 17.72 28.47 20.96
CA ASP A 554 17.47 29.90 20.75
C ASP A 554 15.96 30.20 20.62
N TYR A 555 15.10 29.18 20.67
CA TYR A 555 13.66 29.28 20.46
C TYR A 555 12.86 28.56 21.57
N PRO A 556 11.63 29.02 21.88
CA PRO A 556 10.78 28.35 22.87
C PRO A 556 10.40 26.90 22.51
N SER A 557 10.43 26.55 21.23
CA SER A 557 10.10 25.21 20.73
C SER A 557 10.71 24.96 19.35
N VAL A 558 10.81 23.69 18.97
CA VAL A 558 11.19 23.29 17.60
C VAL A 558 10.27 23.90 16.54
N GLU A 559 8.96 23.95 16.81
CA GLU A 559 7.99 24.59 15.91
C GLU A 559 8.38 26.05 15.64
N THR A 560 8.65 26.82 16.69
CA THR A 560 9.00 28.24 16.54
C THR A 560 10.34 28.44 15.83
N MET A 561 11.32 27.56 16.06
CA MET A 561 12.59 27.53 15.31
C MET A 561 12.33 27.29 13.81
N VAL A 562 11.58 26.24 13.47
CA VAL A 562 11.31 25.87 12.07
C VAL A 562 10.48 26.95 11.36
N VAL A 563 9.45 27.49 12.02
CA VAL A 563 8.63 28.60 11.50
C VAL A 563 9.50 29.84 11.26
N ALA A 564 10.34 30.22 12.21
CA ALA A 564 11.25 31.36 12.07
C ALA A 564 12.26 31.16 10.92
N ALA A 565 12.84 29.97 10.81
CA ALA A 565 13.80 29.62 9.77
C ALA A 565 13.25 29.84 8.36
N PHE A 566 12.12 29.22 8.02
CA PHE A 566 11.55 29.35 6.69
C PHE A 566 10.85 30.69 6.46
N THR A 567 10.33 31.35 7.50
CA THR A 567 9.86 32.74 7.39
C THR A 567 10.99 33.68 7.02
N SER A 568 12.20 33.48 7.58
CA SER A 568 13.38 34.26 7.22
C SER A 568 13.75 34.13 5.73
N LEU A 569 13.48 32.99 5.09
CA LEU A 569 13.70 32.81 3.65
C LEU A 569 12.60 33.50 2.83
N ALA A 570 11.35 33.43 3.30
CA ALA A 570 10.20 34.04 2.64
C ALA A 570 10.28 35.59 2.58
N THR A 571 10.96 36.23 3.55
CA THR A 571 11.15 37.70 3.57
C THR A 571 11.83 38.28 2.33
N ALA A 572 12.59 37.47 1.59
CA ALA A 572 13.20 37.88 0.32
C ALA A 572 12.18 38.14 -0.81
N ASN A 573 10.88 37.88 -0.57
CA ASN A 573 9.74 38.14 -1.46
C ASN A 573 9.93 37.65 -2.91
N ARG A 574 10.59 36.50 -3.05
CA ARG A 574 10.76 35.76 -4.32
C ARG A 574 10.53 34.27 -4.08
N PRO A 575 10.13 33.48 -5.10
CA PRO A 575 9.96 32.04 -4.95
C PRO A 575 11.25 31.37 -4.46
N GLN A 576 11.15 30.63 -3.36
CA GLN A 576 12.28 29.92 -2.76
C GLN A 576 12.29 28.46 -3.20
N LEU A 577 13.47 27.90 -3.43
CA LEU A 577 13.68 26.48 -3.70
C LEU A 577 14.69 25.92 -2.70
N VAL A 578 14.28 24.97 -1.89
CA VAL A 578 15.09 24.34 -0.84
C VAL A 578 15.30 22.88 -1.20
N TYR A 579 16.57 22.46 -1.28
CA TYR A 579 16.96 21.08 -1.47
C TYR A 579 17.41 20.48 -0.14
N PHE A 580 16.84 19.32 0.19
CA PHE A 580 17.36 18.39 1.18
C PHE A 580 17.90 17.15 0.47
N HIS A 581 18.87 16.46 1.06
CA HIS A 581 19.39 15.21 0.51
C HIS A 581 18.75 14.01 1.23
N ASN A 582 17.65 13.49 0.65
CA ASN A 582 16.65 12.63 1.28
C ASN A 582 15.51 13.38 2.01
N LEU A 583 14.84 14.29 1.28
CA LEU A 583 13.71 15.12 1.78
C LEU A 583 12.65 14.36 2.58
N ASN A 584 12.44 13.06 2.33
CA ASN A 584 11.45 12.29 3.06
C ASN A 584 11.73 12.25 4.58
N TYR A 585 12.99 12.34 4.99
CA TYR A 585 13.39 12.46 6.39
C TYR A 585 13.20 13.91 6.87
N ASP A 586 13.96 14.86 6.32
CA ASP A 586 13.95 16.26 6.76
C ASP A 586 12.58 16.95 6.63
N GLY A 587 11.83 16.59 5.59
CA GLY A 587 10.49 17.10 5.34
C GLY A 587 9.50 16.75 6.45
N ALA A 588 9.75 15.68 7.23
CA ALA A 588 8.94 15.32 8.38
C ALA A 588 9.00 16.38 9.50
N PHE A 589 10.11 17.13 9.60
CA PHE A 589 10.27 18.22 10.57
C PHE A 589 9.72 19.56 10.04
N VAL A 590 9.27 19.61 8.79
CA VAL A 590 8.72 20.83 8.15
C VAL A 590 7.21 20.74 7.96
N LEU A 591 6.72 19.61 7.43
CA LEU A 591 5.30 19.39 7.12
C LEU A 591 4.32 19.66 8.26
N PRO A 592 4.62 19.35 9.54
CA PRO A 592 3.71 19.64 10.64
C PRO A 592 3.37 21.14 10.74
N TYR A 593 4.30 22.03 10.40
CA TYR A 593 4.23 23.44 10.79
C TYR A 593 3.77 24.41 9.68
N PHE A 594 3.61 23.99 8.41
CA PHE A 594 3.19 24.91 7.32
C PHE A 594 2.02 24.45 6.44
N ASP A 595 1.22 25.41 5.96
CA ASP A 595 0.17 25.16 4.97
C ASP A 595 0.79 24.66 3.66
N VAL A 596 0.58 23.38 3.35
CA VAL A 596 1.02 22.81 2.08
C VAL A 596 0.04 23.19 0.97
N LYS A 597 0.57 23.62 -0.16
CA LYS A 597 -0.18 23.86 -1.38
C LYS A 597 -0.89 22.57 -1.79
N LYS A 598 -2.20 22.65 -2.01
CA LYS A 598 -3.01 21.54 -2.55
C LYS A 598 -2.36 20.95 -3.81
N ASP A 599 -2.33 19.62 -3.88
CA ASP A 599 -1.76 18.81 -4.96
C ASP A 599 -0.25 19.02 -5.19
N SER A 600 0.49 19.57 -4.22
CA SER A 600 1.94 19.79 -4.36
C SER A 600 2.83 18.69 -3.80
N ILE A 601 2.28 17.77 -2.98
CA ILE A 601 3.04 16.65 -2.43
C ILE A 601 3.25 15.62 -3.53
N ILE A 602 4.50 15.38 -3.87
CA ILE A 602 4.92 14.38 -4.86
C ILE A 602 5.62 13.26 -4.13
N THR A 603 5.18 12.03 -4.36
CA THR A 603 5.79 10.83 -3.81
C THR A 603 6.48 9.98 -4.88
N LEU A 604 7.52 9.25 -4.46
CA LEU A 604 8.09 8.13 -5.17
C LEU A 604 7.61 6.84 -4.50
N GLY A 605 6.97 5.96 -5.27
CA GLY A 605 6.32 4.76 -4.71
C GLY A 605 5.13 5.12 -3.80
N ALA A 606 4.86 4.26 -2.82
CA ALA A 606 3.66 4.40 -1.98
C ALA A 606 3.74 5.54 -0.95
N SER A 607 4.95 5.93 -0.51
CA SER A 607 5.08 6.70 0.74
C SER A 607 6.29 7.64 0.86
N LYS A 608 7.27 7.59 -0.07
CA LYS A 608 8.47 8.45 0.00
C LYS A 608 8.16 9.82 -0.60
N ILE A 609 8.12 10.88 0.21
CA ILE A 609 7.91 12.26 -0.26
C ILE A 609 9.21 12.77 -0.88
N ILE A 610 9.14 13.26 -2.12
CA ILE A 610 10.30 13.79 -2.87
C ILE A 610 10.14 15.27 -3.24
N ALA A 611 8.94 15.82 -3.11
CA ALA A 611 8.71 17.26 -3.20
C ALA A 611 7.41 17.65 -2.50
N PHE A 612 7.35 18.88 -2.00
CA PHE A 612 6.12 19.54 -1.58
C PHE A 612 6.32 21.06 -1.64
N THR A 613 5.24 21.84 -1.62
CA THR A 613 5.32 23.31 -1.58
C THR A 613 4.53 23.82 -0.40
N VAL A 614 5.15 24.65 0.42
CA VAL A 614 4.45 25.33 1.52
C VAL A 614 4.21 26.80 1.18
N HIS A 615 3.18 27.39 1.78
CA HIS A 615 2.92 28.81 1.71
C HIS A 615 3.23 29.47 3.05
N VAL A 616 4.11 30.46 3.02
CA VAL A 616 4.49 31.23 4.22
C VAL A 616 3.84 32.60 4.16
N ARG A 617 3.12 32.98 5.22
CA ARG A 617 2.55 34.32 5.36
C ARG A 617 3.53 35.21 6.12
N ILE A 618 3.97 36.27 5.45
CA ILE A 618 4.89 37.29 6.02
C ILE A 618 4.15 38.49 6.63
N SER A 619 2.82 38.58 6.46
CA SER A 619 1.98 39.65 6.99
C SER A 619 0.57 39.15 7.26
N GLU A 620 -0.06 39.64 8.33
CA GLU A 620 -1.49 39.40 8.61
C GLU A 620 -2.42 40.13 7.63
N ASN A 621 -1.91 41.14 6.92
CA ASN A 621 -2.67 41.86 5.93
C ASN A 621 -2.93 40.95 4.70
N ARG A 622 -4.20 40.56 4.53
CA ARG A 622 -4.69 39.67 3.45
C ARG A 622 -4.36 40.15 2.03
N LYS A 623 -3.94 41.41 1.82
CA LYS A 623 -3.47 41.91 0.52
C LYS A 623 -2.11 41.32 0.10
N PHE A 624 -1.26 40.92 1.04
CA PHE A 624 0.00 40.26 0.73
C PHE A 624 -0.24 38.77 0.47
N LYS A 625 0.13 38.33 -0.74
CA LYS A 625 0.02 36.91 -1.10
C LYS A 625 1.06 36.11 -0.30
N PRO A 626 0.72 34.91 0.19
CA PRO A 626 1.70 34.02 0.78
C PRO A 626 2.85 33.72 -0.19
N VAL A 627 4.07 33.67 0.33
CA VAL A 627 5.28 33.36 -0.45
C VAL A 627 5.42 31.83 -0.55
N PRO A 628 5.53 31.25 -1.75
CA PRO A 628 5.74 29.82 -1.89
C PRO A 628 7.21 29.45 -1.65
N ILE A 629 7.41 28.40 -0.85
CA ILE A 629 8.70 27.72 -0.69
C ILE A 629 8.55 26.30 -1.23
N HIS A 630 9.35 25.96 -2.23
CA HIS A 630 9.37 24.65 -2.86
C HIS A 630 10.45 23.78 -2.24
N PHE A 631 10.08 22.63 -1.71
CA PHE A 631 11.01 21.62 -1.19
C PHE A 631 11.21 20.52 -2.20
N ARG A 632 12.46 20.10 -2.41
CA ARG A 632 12.82 19.02 -3.34
C ARG A 632 13.89 18.09 -2.78
N ASP A 633 13.77 16.82 -3.13
CA ASP A 633 14.76 15.80 -2.81
C ASP A 633 15.89 15.81 -3.86
N SER A 634 17.10 16.21 -3.46
CA SER A 634 18.27 16.11 -4.34
C SER A 634 18.64 14.66 -4.64
N TYR A 635 18.33 13.72 -3.75
CA TYR A 635 18.59 12.28 -3.93
C TYR A 635 17.74 11.67 -5.06
N ALA A 636 16.62 12.31 -5.43
CA ALA A 636 15.81 11.90 -6.57
C ALA A 636 16.43 12.27 -7.94
N MET A 637 17.48 13.12 -7.93
CA MET A 637 18.28 13.45 -9.12
C MET A 637 19.68 12.84 -9.08
N ILE A 638 20.31 12.83 -7.91
CA ILE A 638 21.65 12.27 -7.70
C ILE A 638 21.53 11.13 -6.68
N THR A 639 21.28 9.92 -7.17
CA THR A 639 21.06 8.72 -6.34
C THR A 639 22.39 8.16 -5.77
N ALA A 640 23.10 8.98 -5.00
CA ALA A 640 24.34 8.63 -4.33
C ALA A 640 24.44 9.39 -3.00
N PRO A 641 25.04 8.81 -1.95
CA PRO A 641 25.26 9.52 -0.68
C PRO A 641 26.22 10.70 -0.87
N LEU A 642 26.06 11.75 -0.05
CA LEU A 642 26.91 12.96 -0.07
C LEU A 642 28.41 12.65 0.01
N SER A 643 28.81 11.61 0.75
CA SER A 643 30.22 11.21 0.86
C SER A 643 30.88 10.84 -0.47
N LYS A 644 30.09 10.52 -1.51
CA LYS A 644 30.61 10.24 -2.86
C LYS A 644 30.73 11.48 -3.74
N PHE A 645 30.18 12.63 -3.34
CA PHE A 645 30.08 13.81 -4.22
C PHE A 645 31.45 14.37 -4.60
N GLY A 646 32.41 14.44 -3.67
CA GLY A 646 33.78 14.89 -3.94
C GLY A 646 34.42 14.12 -5.10
N LYS A 647 34.41 12.78 -5.01
CA LYS A 647 34.93 11.90 -6.08
C LYS A 647 34.07 11.96 -7.36
N MET A 648 32.74 11.93 -7.23
CA MET A 648 31.81 11.89 -8.37
C MET A 648 31.85 13.15 -9.24
N PHE A 649 32.14 14.31 -8.66
CA PHE A 649 32.13 15.59 -9.37
C PHE A 649 33.52 16.23 -9.43
N ASN A 650 34.56 15.52 -8.98
CA ASN A 650 35.94 16.00 -8.85
C ASN A 650 36.01 17.36 -8.13
N LEU A 651 35.39 17.41 -6.95
CA LEU A 651 35.31 18.59 -6.09
C LEU A 651 36.21 18.38 -4.87
N ASP A 652 36.90 19.44 -4.47
CA ASP A 652 37.67 19.51 -3.21
C ASP A 652 36.73 19.73 -2.01
N VAL A 653 35.85 18.74 -1.78
CA VAL A 653 34.88 18.72 -0.69
C VAL A 653 34.78 17.31 -0.13
N HIS A 654 34.74 17.19 1.19
CA HIS A 654 34.65 15.93 1.90
C HIS A 654 33.54 15.99 2.96
N LYS A 655 32.76 14.92 3.08
CA LYS A 655 31.80 14.73 4.16
C LYS A 655 32.55 14.22 5.38
N GLU A 656 32.35 14.87 6.52
CA GLU A 656 33.04 14.57 7.78
C GLU A 656 32.38 13.42 8.54
N LEU A 657 32.93 13.05 9.70
CA LEU A 657 32.36 12.09 10.64
C LEU A 657 31.62 12.80 11.78
N LEU A 658 30.48 12.25 12.20
CA LEU A 658 29.72 12.73 13.37
C LEU A 658 29.28 11.53 14.22
N PRO A 659 29.60 11.49 15.53
CA PRO A 659 29.14 10.42 16.42
C PRO A 659 27.66 10.62 16.78
N TYR A 660 26.77 10.18 15.90
CA TYR A 660 25.33 10.41 16.03
C TYR A 660 24.73 9.96 17.38
N SER A 661 25.18 8.83 17.91
CA SER A 661 24.72 8.25 19.19
C SER A 661 25.06 9.12 20.40
N TYR A 662 26.04 10.04 20.30
CA TYR A 662 26.35 10.99 21.37
C TYR A 662 25.23 12.01 21.56
N TYR A 663 24.56 12.42 20.48
CA TYR A 663 23.52 13.46 20.50
C TYR A 663 22.17 12.90 20.98
N SER A 664 22.15 12.34 22.18
CA SER A 664 20.91 11.97 22.87
C SER A 664 20.15 13.21 23.35
N GLN A 665 18.85 13.08 23.63
CA GLN A 665 18.06 14.18 24.20
C GLN A 665 18.69 14.74 25.48
N GLU A 666 19.20 13.85 26.34
CA GLU A 666 19.86 14.23 27.58
C GLU A 666 21.20 14.94 27.33
N ASN A 667 22.04 14.43 26.43
CA ASN A 667 23.32 15.08 26.14
C ASN A 667 23.12 16.43 25.45
N VAL A 668 22.20 16.54 24.48
CA VAL A 668 21.86 17.82 23.85
C VAL A 668 21.37 18.83 24.89
N ARG A 669 20.56 18.41 25.87
CA ARG A 669 20.15 19.27 26.99
C ARG A 669 21.37 19.75 27.80
N LYS A 670 22.25 18.85 28.23
CA LYS A 670 23.46 19.21 28.99
C LYS A 670 24.35 20.19 28.22
N LEU A 671 24.55 19.96 26.92
CA LEU A 671 25.34 20.85 26.06
C LEU A 671 24.72 22.26 26.01
N ASN A 672 23.39 22.36 25.94
CA ASN A 672 22.69 23.65 25.98
C ASN A 672 22.84 24.36 27.33
N GLU A 673 23.04 23.61 28.42
CA GLU A 673 23.34 24.12 29.76
C GLU A 673 24.85 24.44 29.96
N GLY A 674 25.68 24.23 28.93
CA GLY A 674 27.11 24.58 28.91
C GLY A 674 28.08 23.42 29.18
N TYR A 675 27.59 22.18 29.24
CA TYR A 675 28.45 20.99 29.38
C TYR A 675 29.39 20.83 28.17
N ARG A 676 30.61 20.36 28.43
CA ARG A 676 31.58 19.92 27.41
C ARG A 676 32.11 18.54 27.78
N PRO A 677 31.90 17.49 26.96
CA PRO A 677 32.46 16.17 27.20
C PRO A 677 33.98 16.19 27.04
N SER A 678 34.67 15.25 27.68
CA SER A 678 36.07 14.99 27.33
C SER A 678 36.19 14.42 25.92
N LEU A 679 37.36 14.57 25.28
CA LEU A 679 37.63 13.97 23.97
C LEU A 679 37.39 12.46 23.98
N ASP A 680 37.88 11.76 24.99
CA ASP A 680 37.71 10.31 25.15
C ASP A 680 36.24 9.91 25.32
N GLU A 681 35.47 10.68 26.09
CA GLU A 681 34.02 10.47 26.23
C GLU A 681 33.34 10.63 24.87
N TYR A 682 33.60 11.72 24.15
CA TYR A 682 32.93 12.03 22.90
C TYR A 682 33.23 10.99 21.80
N ILE A 683 34.49 10.58 21.62
CA ILE A 683 34.87 9.59 20.60
C ILE A 683 34.41 8.16 20.96
N SER A 684 34.12 7.87 22.24
CA SER A 684 33.68 6.53 22.66
C SER A 684 32.34 6.11 22.03
N TYR A 685 31.51 7.09 21.66
CA TYR A 685 30.23 6.92 20.97
C TYR A 685 30.38 6.58 19.49
N GLU A 686 31.57 6.73 18.92
CA GLU A 686 31.89 6.32 17.55
C GLU A 686 32.39 4.87 17.50
N ALA A 687 32.16 4.21 16.36
CA ALA A 687 32.64 2.84 16.14
C ALA A 687 34.17 2.79 16.27
N GLU A 688 34.69 1.74 16.92
CA GLU A 688 36.13 1.60 17.23
C GLU A 688 37.02 1.77 15.98
N SER A 689 36.58 1.21 14.86
CA SER A 689 37.26 1.32 13.55
C SER A 689 37.39 2.76 13.01
N ARG A 690 36.57 3.70 13.47
CA ARG A 690 36.53 5.10 13.01
C ARG A 690 36.97 6.12 14.06
N ARG A 691 37.25 5.69 15.30
CA ARG A 691 37.67 6.60 16.39
C ARG A 691 38.93 7.39 16.03
N ASN A 692 39.95 6.73 15.48
CA ASN A 692 41.20 7.40 15.10
C ASN A 692 40.99 8.48 14.03
N GLU A 693 40.08 8.26 13.09
CA GLU A 693 39.72 9.24 12.06
C GLU A 693 39.01 10.45 12.69
N LEU A 694 38.02 10.22 13.54
CA LEU A 694 37.32 11.29 14.26
C LEU A 694 38.27 12.10 15.16
N THR A 695 39.16 11.43 15.89
CA THR A 695 40.18 12.09 16.73
C THR A 695 41.09 12.98 15.90
N ALA A 696 41.58 12.48 14.74
CA ALA A 696 42.44 13.27 13.86
C ALA A 696 41.71 14.51 13.32
N VAL A 697 40.43 14.39 12.95
CA VAL A 697 39.61 15.52 12.49
C VAL A 697 39.43 16.55 13.59
N LEU A 698 39.02 16.14 14.80
CA LEU A 698 38.81 17.05 15.92
C LEU A 698 40.10 17.78 16.32
N LEU A 699 41.23 17.07 16.41
CA LEU A 699 42.52 17.68 16.76
C LEU A 699 43.09 18.58 15.64
N SER A 700 42.63 18.42 14.40
CA SER A 700 42.99 19.34 13.31
C SER A 700 42.27 20.69 13.38
N MET A 701 41.26 20.82 14.26
CA MET A 701 40.45 22.02 14.47
C MET A 701 40.62 22.52 15.90
N PRO A 702 41.64 23.35 16.19
CA PRO A 702 41.95 23.82 17.54
C PRO A 702 40.80 24.53 18.25
N GLU A 703 39.84 25.07 17.50
CA GLU A 703 38.62 25.70 18.03
C GLU A 703 37.58 24.70 18.56
N MET A 704 37.69 23.42 18.23
CA MET A 704 36.73 22.36 18.60
C MET A 704 37.13 21.62 19.88
N VAL A 705 38.41 21.64 20.24
CA VAL A 705 38.96 20.98 21.44
C VAL A 705 39.75 22.01 22.25
N ASP A 706 39.37 22.21 23.51
CA ASP A 706 40.06 23.18 24.37
C ASP A 706 41.34 22.61 25.00
N GLU A 707 42.07 23.46 25.73
CA GLU A 707 43.33 23.09 26.40
C GLU A 707 43.16 21.95 27.43
N ASN A 708 41.94 21.73 27.93
CA ASN A 708 41.60 20.67 28.87
C ASN A 708 41.20 19.36 28.18
N SER A 709 41.37 19.26 26.85
CA SER A 709 40.93 18.13 26.04
C SER A 709 39.42 17.87 26.13
N THR A 710 38.62 18.94 26.24
CA THR A 710 37.15 18.87 26.16
C THR A 710 36.65 19.36 24.81
N VAL A 711 35.58 18.76 24.31
CA VAL A 711 35.06 19.00 22.96
C VAL A 711 33.87 19.97 22.99
N ASP A 712 33.86 20.98 22.12
CA ASP A 712 32.66 21.76 21.84
C ASP A 712 31.74 20.99 20.88
N ALA A 713 30.98 20.03 21.43
CA ALA A 713 30.15 19.15 20.63
C ALA A 713 29.04 19.88 19.85
N LEU A 714 28.56 21.04 20.31
CA LEU A 714 27.61 21.86 19.55
C LEU A 714 28.32 22.58 18.40
N ALA A 715 29.47 23.22 18.64
CA ALA A 715 30.23 23.84 17.56
C ALA A 715 30.64 22.83 16.48
N TYR A 716 31.02 21.62 16.87
CA TYR A 716 31.34 20.55 15.93
C TYR A 716 30.11 20.08 15.13
N ALA A 717 28.95 19.90 15.76
CA ALA A 717 27.70 19.59 15.06
C ALA A 717 27.32 20.67 14.03
N HIS A 718 27.54 21.95 14.37
CA HIS A 718 27.33 23.05 13.44
C HIS A 718 28.28 23.04 12.26
N TYR A 719 29.58 22.86 12.54
CA TYR A 719 30.59 22.73 11.50
C TYR A 719 30.24 21.59 10.53
N TYR A 720 29.87 20.42 11.07
CA TYR A 720 29.43 19.26 10.31
C TYR A 720 28.22 19.57 9.41
N CYS A 721 27.13 20.05 10.01
CA CYS A 721 25.86 20.28 9.31
C CYS A 721 26.00 21.37 8.22
N ALA A 722 26.74 22.45 8.52
CA ALA A 722 27.03 23.50 7.55
C ALA A 722 27.89 22.99 6.38
N ARG A 723 28.83 22.08 6.66
CA ARG A 723 29.68 21.44 5.64
C ARG A 723 28.88 20.47 4.77
N ASP A 724 27.96 19.70 5.32
CA ASP A 724 27.04 18.85 4.56
C ASP A 724 26.17 19.68 3.60
N CYS A 725 25.63 20.81 4.07
CA CYS A 725 24.91 21.76 3.20
C CYS A 725 25.80 22.31 2.07
N ARG A 726 27.09 22.58 2.34
CA ARG A 726 28.07 23.04 1.34
C ARG A 726 28.41 21.95 0.33
N VAL A 727 28.71 20.74 0.78
CA VAL A 727 28.99 19.57 -0.08
C VAL A 727 27.81 19.31 -1.01
N LEU A 728 26.59 19.36 -0.47
CA LEU A 728 25.36 19.24 -1.25
C LEU A 728 25.24 20.36 -2.29
N LYS A 729 25.46 21.62 -1.91
CA LYS A 729 25.42 22.77 -2.83
C LYS A 729 26.42 22.62 -3.97
N GLU A 730 27.70 22.38 -3.66
CA GLU A 730 28.75 22.29 -4.67
C GLU A 730 28.51 21.13 -5.64
N GLY A 731 28.21 19.93 -5.10
CA GLY A 731 27.92 18.76 -5.93
C GLY A 731 26.68 18.95 -6.80
N PHE A 732 25.61 19.52 -6.27
CA PHE A 732 24.38 19.74 -7.04
C PHE A 732 24.55 20.83 -8.10
N MET A 733 25.27 21.91 -7.81
CA MET A 733 25.53 22.99 -8.78
C MET A 733 26.42 22.50 -9.92
N GLN A 734 27.44 21.69 -9.62
CA GLN A 734 28.27 21.04 -10.63
C GLN A 734 27.46 20.06 -11.47
N PHE A 735 26.61 19.23 -10.85
CA PHE A 735 25.67 18.37 -11.55
C PHE A 735 24.74 19.16 -12.48
N ARG A 736 24.14 20.26 -12.00
CA ARG A 736 23.27 21.13 -12.79
C ARG A 736 23.98 21.70 -14.01
N LYS A 737 25.20 22.20 -13.85
CA LYS A 737 26.02 22.74 -14.94
C LYS A 737 26.25 21.66 -16.01
N GLN A 738 26.75 20.51 -15.60
CA GLN A 738 27.00 19.39 -16.49
C GLN A 738 25.71 18.88 -17.17
N LEU A 739 24.60 18.83 -16.44
CA LEU A 739 23.29 18.43 -17.00
C LEU A 739 22.80 19.40 -18.07
N LEU A 740 22.96 20.71 -17.85
CA LEU A 740 22.63 21.75 -18.82
C LEU A 740 23.50 21.63 -20.07
N ASP A 741 24.80 21.33 -19.93
CA ASP A 741 25.70 21.16 -21.05
C ASP A 741 25.24 20.03 -21.99
N VAL A 742 24.80 18.91 -21.41
CA VAL A 742 24.36 17.71 -22.14
C VAL A 742 22.92 17.81 -22.67
N THR A 743 21.97 18.18 -21.81
CA THR A 743 20.53 18.03 -22.10
C THR A 743 19.81 19.34 -22.41
N LYS A 744 20.44 20.48 -22.11
CA LYS A 744 19.81 21.81 -22.11
C LYS A 744 18.61 21.94 -21.16
N ILE A 745 18.44 20.98 -20.24
CA ILE A 745 17.38 20.99 -19.22
C ILE A 745 17.99 21.46 -17.90
N ASP A 746 17.36 22.47 -17.30
CA ASP A 746 17.75 22.98 -16.00
C ASP A 746 17.26 22.05 -14.88
N ALA A 747 18.18 21.55 -14.06
CA ALA A 747 17.91 20.74 -12.87
C ALA A 747 16.90 21.40 -11.91
N PHE A 748 16.85 22.74 -11.85
CA PHE A 748 15.89 23.49 -11.03
C PHE A 748 14.46 23.48 -11.58
N GLN A 749 14.24 22.99 -12.79
CA GLN A 749 12.90 22.88 -13.38
C GLN A 749 12.34 21.46 -13.35
N THR A 750 13.14 20.48 -12.91
CA THR A 750 12.77 19.07 -12.87
C THR A 750 12.87 18.50 -11.46
N MET A 751 12.11 17.43 -11.19
CA MET A 751 12.09 16.79 -9.87
C MET A 751 13.04 15.59 -9.78
N THR A 752 13.14 14.83 -10.87
CA THR A 752 13.84 13.54 -10.86
C THR A 752 14.66 13.36 -12.13
N LEU A 753 15.76 12.61 -12.02
CA LEU A 753 16.61 12.28 -13.16
C LEU A 753 15.87 11.51 -14.27
N PRO A 754 14.99 10.51 -13.99
CA PRO A 754 14.14 9.91 -15.02
C PRO A 754 13.27 10.92 -15.76
N SER A 755 12.78 11.96 -15.08
CA SER A 755 12.00 13.03 -15.75
C SER A 755 12.87 13.89 -16.66
N VAL A 756 14.14 14.14 -16.29
CA VAL A 756 15.10 14.82 -17.18
C VAL A 756 15.36 13.99 -18.41
N ALA A 757 15.71 12.71 -18.22
CA ALA A 757 16.03 11.80 -19.32
C ALA A 757 14.84 11.63 -20.28
N TYR A 758 13.62 11.49 -19.76
CA TYR A 758 12.40 11.39 -20.57
C TYR A 758 12.10 12.68 -21.35
N ASN A 759 12.21 13.86 -20.71
CA ASN A 759 12.01 15.15 -21.39
C ASN A 759 13.11 15.43 -22.43
N PHE A 760 14.33 14.95 -22.20
CA PHE A 760 15.41 15.05 -23.17
C PHE A 760 15.06 14.26 -24.45
N LEU A 761 14.55 13.04 -24.32
CA LEU A 761 14.07 12.25 -25.48
C LEU A 761 12.91 12.94 -26.21
N ILE A 762 11.98 13.56 -25.48
CA ILE A 762 10.90 14.35 -26.10
C ILE A 762 11.47 15.50 -26.92
N ASN A 763 12.40 16.28 -26.34
CA ASN A 763 12.99 17.45 -26.99
C ASN A 763 13.81 17.08 -28.24
N GLU A 764 14.44 15.90 -28.25
CA GLU A 764 15.15 15.33 -29.40
C GLU A 764 14.21 14.62 -30.41
N LEU A 765 12.89 14.77 -30.26
CA LEU A 765 11.86 14.24 -31.16
C LEU A 765 11.80 12.70 -31.25
N CYS A 766 12.28 11.99 -30.22
CA CYS A 766 12.21 10.53 -30.15
C CYS A 766 10.77 9.98 -30.05
N PHE A 767 9.82 10.82 -29.65
CA PHE A 767 8.40 10.47 -29.47
C PHE A 767 7.48 11.29 -30.39
N ASP A 768 8.03 11.86 -31.46
CA ASP A 768 7.23 12.56 -32.48
C ASP A 768 6.21 11.61 -33.13
N GLY A 769 4.94 12.03 -33.14
CA GLY A 769 3.79 11.23 -33.59
C GLY A 769 3.33 10.14 -32.60
N CYS A 770 3.89 10.07 -31.39
CA CYS A 770 3.48 9.12 -30.34
C CYS A 770 2.47 9.74 -29.37
N PHE A 771 1.68 8.89 -28.71
CA PHE A 771 0.64 9.33 -27.77
C PHE A 771 0.82 8.72 -26.38
N ASN A 772 0.55 9.51 -25.34
CA ASN A 772 0.37 8.98 -23.99
C ASN A 772 -0.95 8.20 -23.93
N LEU A 773 -0.87 6.98 -23.42
CA LEU A 773 -1.99 6.11 -23.11
C LEU A 773 -2.60 6.48 -21.75
N ASN A 774 -3.90 6.25 -21.62
CA ASN A 774 -4.67 6.27 -20.37
C ASN A 774 -5.68 5.09 -20.39
N THR A 775 -6.50 4.93 -19.35
CA THR A 775 -7.62 3.96 -19.33
C THR A 775 -7.25 2.53 -19.78
N ALA A 776 -8.08 1.88 -20.59
CA ALA A 776 -7.93 0.48 -21.00
C ALA A 776 -6.57 0.18 -21.70
N PRO A 777 -6.11 0.94 -22.72
CA PRO A 777 -4.86 0.64 -23.39
C PRO A 777 -3.64 0.81 -22.46
N LEU A 778 -3.69 1.77 -21.53
CA LEU A 778 -2.63 1.91 -20.51
C LEU A 778 -2.58 0.69 -19.58
N LEU A 779 -3.72 0.23 -19.07
CA LEU A 779 -3.77 -0.92 -18.17
C LEU A 779 -3.29 -2.20 -18.86
N PHE A 780 -3.78 -2.44 -20.08
CA PHE A 780 -3.47 -3.63 -20.86
C PHE A 780 -1.98 -3.70 -21.25
N VAL A 781 -1.44 -2.65 -21.90
CA VAL A 781 -0.04 -2.64 -22.35
C VAL A 781 0.92 -2.79 -21.16
N ARG A 782 0.53 -2.30 -19.98
CA ARG A 782 1.34 -2.47 -18.77
C ARG A 782 1.43 -3.91 -18.27
N GLN A 783 0.47 -4.78 -18.58
CA GLN A 783 0.58 -6.21 -18.26
C GLN A 783 1.74 -6.87 -19.01
N CYS A 784 2.12 -6.33 -20.18
CA CYS A 784 3.28 -6.78 -20.95
C CYS A 784 4.63 -6.36 -20.32
N VAL A 785 4.64 -5.52 -19.27
CA VAL A 785 5.88 -5.05 -18.63
C VAL A 785 6.55 -6.22 -17.89
N THR A 786 7.59 -6.76 -18.52
CA THR A 786 8.43 -7.82 -17.96
C THR A 786 9.84 -7.30 -17.79
N GLY A 787 10.30 -7.17 -16.54
CA GLY A 787 11.66 -6.70 -16.21
C GLY A 787 12.79 -7.62 -16.70
N GLY A 788 14.02 -7.33 -16.26
CA GLY A 788 15.19 -8.17 -16.56
C GLY A 788 15.04 -9.61 -16.09
N ARG A 789 15.62 -10.56 -16.84
CA ARG A 789 15.64 -11.97 -16.46
C ARG A 789 16.71 -12.17 -15.38
N CYS A 790 16.31 -12.63 -14.21
CA CYS A 790 17.23 -12.95 -13.12
C CYS A 790 16.89 -14.34 -12.59
N MET A 791 17.78 -15.30 -12.83
CA MET A 791 17.59 -16.70 -12.46
C MET A 791 18.91 -17.48 -12.56
N LEU A 792 18.95 -18.62 -11.85
CA LEU A 792 19.95 -19.65 -12.06
C LEU A 792 19.54 -20.54 -13.23
N ARG A 793 20.50 -21.24 -13.83
CA ARG A 793 20.26 -22.25 -14.87
C ARG A 793 19.14 -23.20 -14.41
N ARG A 794 18.08 -23.33 -15.22
CA ARG A 794 16.90 -24.18 -14.95
C ARG A 794 16.17 -23.89 -13.63
N ASN A 795 16.38 -22.71 -13.02
CA ASN A 795 15.91 -22.38 -11.66
C ASN A 795 16.42 -23.35 -10.58
N GLU A 796 17.60 -23.95 -10.77
CA GLU A 796 18.24 -24.87 -9.83
C GLU A 796 19.45 -24.23 -9.14
N LYS A 797 19.72 -24.61 -7.89
CA LYS A 797 20.94 -24.19 -7.20
C LYS A 797 22.17 -24.66 -7.98
N GLN A 798 23.19 -23.82 -8.08
CA GLN A 798 24.39 -24.09 -8.87
C GLN A 798 25.61 -24.15 -7.95
N TYR A 799 26.46 -25.14 -8.14
CA TYR A 799 27.79 -25.21 -7.55
C TYR A 799 28.77 -25.60 -8.64
N VAL A 800 29.75 -24.76 -8.91
CA VAL A 800 30.72 -24.96 -9.98
C VAL A 800 32.12 -24.66 -9.46
N GLN A 801 33.02 -25.61 -9.64
CA GLN A 801 34.46 -25.43 -9.43
C GLN A 801 35.13 -25.44 -10.80
N GLY A 802 35.70 -24.31 -11.23
CA GLY A 802 36.16 -24.13 -12.60
C GLY A 802 36.74 -22.74 -12.86
N GLU A 803 36.95 -22.37 -14.12
CA GLU A 803 37.30 -20.99 -14.49
C GLU A 803 36.05 -20.27 -15.03
N ILE A 804 35.40 -19.48 -14.18
CA ILE A 804 34.13 -18.83 -14.47
C ILE A 804 34.36 -17.32 -14.62
N MET A 805 33.64 -16.72 -15.56
CA MET A 805 33.66 -15.28 -15.86
C MET A 805 32.27 -14.68 -15.70
N ASP A 806 32.18 -13.49 -15.12
CA ASP A 806 31.00 -12.63 -15.18
C ASP A 806 31.05 -11.81 -16.48
N PHE A 807 30.26 -12.23 -17.47
CA PHE A 807 30.25 -11.66 -18.83
C PHE A 807 29.03 -10.75 -18.99
N ASP A 808 29.27 -9.45 -19.09
CA ASP A 808 28.27 -8.38 -18.98
C ASP A 808 28.05 -7.64 -20.30
N ALA A 809 26.79 -7.28 -20.58
CA ALA A 809 26.40 -6.54 -21.76
C ALA A 809 26.70 -5.04 -21.62
N VAL A 810 27.42 -4.47 -22.59
CA VAL A 810 27.74 -3.05 -22.60
C VAL A 810 26.48 -2.20 -22.70
N SER A 811 26.08 -1.60 -21.57
CA SER A 811 24.93 -0.69 -21.48
C SER A 811 23.68 -1.30 -22.12
N LEU A 812 23.17 -2.40 -21.54
CA LEU A 812 22.11 -3.23 -22.13
C LEU A 812 20.87 -2.43 -22.59
N TYR A 813 20.32 -1.53 -21.77
CA TYR A 813 19.12 -0.76 -22.15
C TYR A 813 19.39 0.25 -23.28
N PRO A 814 20.49 1.02 -23.27
CA PRO A 814 20.93 1.76 -24.45
C PRO A 814 21.13 0.92 -25.70
N SER A 815 21.71 -0.27 -25.57
CA SER A 815 21.88 -1.22 -26.68
C SER A 815 20.54 -1.68 -27.25
N ALA A 816 19.55 -1.87 -26.39
CA ALA A 816 18.17 -2.15 -26.80
C ALA A 816 17.56 -0.96 -27.57
N MET A 817 17.70 0.26 -27.05
CA MET A 817 17.21 1.47 -27.73
C MET A 817 17.87 1.72 -29.08
N ALA A 818 19.15 1.37 -29.23
CA ALA A 818 19.88 1.48 -30.48
C ALA A 818 19.33 0.56 -31.59
N ARG A 819 18.59 -0.50 -31.21
CA ARG A 819 17.94 -1.46 -32.12
C ARG A 819 16.44 -1.23 -32.28
N LEU A 820 15.86 -0.29 -31.52
CA LEU A 820 14.41 -0.08 -31.42
C LEU A 820 13.92 1.13 -32.21
N TYR A 821 12.60 1.26 -32.25
CA TYR A 821 11.87 2.43 -32.70
C TYR A 821 10.71 2.68 -31.72
N THR A 822 10.04 3.80 -31.87
CA THR A 822 8.80 4.13 -31.13
C THR A 822 7.60 4.11 -32.08
N LEU A 823 6.43 3.73 -31.56
CA LEU A 823 5.21 3.52 -32.33
C LEU A 823 4.42 4.83 -32.48
N LYS A 824 4.05 5.18 -33.72
CA LYS A 824 3.19 6.34 -34.02
C LYS A 824 1.72 5.96 -34.00
N GLY A 825 0.86 6.98 -33.82
CA GLY A 825 -0.60 6.82 -33.92
C GLY A 825 -1.25 6.24 -32.67
N HIS A 826 -2.49 5.77 -32.82
CA HIS A 826 -3.33 5.25 -31.74
C HIS A 826 -3.29 3.71 -31.70
N PRO A 827 -3.44 3.08 -30.51
CA PRO A 827 -3.60 1.62 -30.43
C PRO A 827 -4.93 1.17 -31.03
N LYS A 828 -4.90 0.21 -31.96
CA LYS A 828 -6.09 -0.39 -32.56
C LYS A 828 -6.42 -1.73 -31.91
N ILE A 829 -7.70 -1.99 -31.65
CA ILE A 829 -8.14 -3.23 -30.97
C ILE A 829 -7.93 -4.43 -31.89
N VAL A 830 -7.38 -5.51 -31.35
CA VAL A 830 -7.25 -6.79 -32.03
C VAL A 830 -8.57 -7.54 -31.98
N ASP A 831 -9.15 -7.80 -33.15
CA ASP A 831 -10.18 -8.82 -33.37
C ASP A 831 -9.50 -10.18 -33.68
N PRO A 832 -9.53 -11.18 -32.77
CA PRO A 832 -8.89 -12.49 -33.00
C PRO A 832 -9.52 -13.32 -34.11
N GLU A 833 -10.76 -13.05 -34.51
CA GLU A 833 -11.42 -13.75 -35.62
C GLU A 833 -10.89 -13.27 -36.98
N GLN A 834 -10.44 -12.02 -37.05
CA GLN A 834 -9.96 -11.40 -38.29
C GLN A 834 -8.43 -11.27 -38.37
N HIS A 835 -7.76 -11.10 -37.23
CA HIS A 835 -6.33 -10.82 -37.17
C HIS A 835 -5.55 -12.04 -36.71
N SER A 836 -4.96 -12.76 -37.67
CA SER A 836 -4.03 -13.85 -37.36
C SER A 836 -2.74 -13.33 -36.71
N LEU A 837 -2.05 -14.19 -35.95
CA LEU A 837 -0.77 -13.82 -35.34
C LEU A 837 0.27 -13.38 -36.38
N SER A 838 0.36 -14.09 -37.51
CA SER A 838 1.26 -13.73 -38.61
C SER A 838 0.97 -12.32 -39.17
N TRP A 839 -0.30 -11.95 -39.28
CA TRP A 839 -0.70 -10.61 -39.73
C TRP A 839 -0.32 -9.56 -38.69
N LEU A 840 -0.52 -9.83 -37.40
CA LEU A 840 -0.20 -8.91 -36.30
C LEU A 840 1.32 -8.67 -36.19
N LEU A 841 2.13 -9.72 -36.31
CA LEU A 841 3.60 -9.61 -36.28
C LEU A 841 4.16 -8.85 -37.50
N ALA A 842 3.41 -8.74 -38.59
CA ALA A 842 3.78 -7.93 -39.76
C ALA A 842 3.47 -6.42 -39.59
N LYS A 843 2.80 -6.01 -38.51
CA LYS A 843 2.48 -4.61 -38.23
C LYS A 843 3.63 -3.86 -37.58
N ASP A 844 3.43 -2.57 -37.28
CA ASP A 844 4.49 -1.77 -36.70
C ASP A 844 4.83 -2.22 -35.27
N GLY A 845 3.82 -2.65 -34.52
CA GLY A 845 3.97 -3.35 -33.25
C GLY A 845 2.64 -3.84 -32.71
N CYS A 846 2.67 -4.81 -31.80
CA CYS A 846 1.49 -5.31 -31.11
C CYS A 846 1.79 -5.69 -29.67
N PHE A 847 0.75 -5.62 -28.83
CA PHE A 847 0.76 -6.00 -27.42
C PHE A 847 -0.45 -6.90 -27.20
N LEU A 848 -0.21 -8.16 -26.88
CA LEU A 848 -1.21 -9.23 -26.93
C LEU A 848 -1.26 -9.99 -25.61
N GLU A 849 -2.45 -10.46 -25.28
CA GLU A 849 -2.63 -11.63 -24.43
C GLU A 849 -2.68 -12.84 -25.35
N ILE A 850 -1.80 -13.80 -25.12
CA ILE A 850 -1.65 -15.01 -25.92
C ILE A 850 -1.74 -16.24 -25.02
N ASP A 851 -2.12 -17.37 -25.61
CA ASP A 851 -2.06 -18.68 -24.98
C ASP A 851 -1.14 -19.60 -25.79
N ILE A 852 -0.03 -20.02 -25.17
CA ILE A 852 0.97 -20.89 -25.80
C ILE A 852 0.56 -22.34 -25.51
N LEU A 853 0.29 -23.11 -26.55
CA LEU A 853 -0.26 -24.46 -26.41
C LEU A 853 0.81 -25.53 -26.19
N GLU A 854 1.99 -25.35 -26.78
CA GLU A 854 3.11 -26.29 -26.67
C GLU A 854 4.45 -25.54 -26.68
N VAL A 855 5.47 -26.14 -26.06
CA VAL A 855 6.84 -25.62 -26.01
C VAL A 855 7.79 -26.74 -26.43
N PRO A 856 8.12 -26.84 -27.74
CA PRO A 856 8.90 -27.98 -28.25
C PRO A 856 10.35 -28.02 -27.77
N LYS A 857 10.97 -26.86 -27.52
CA LYS A 857 12.34 -26.76 -27.04
C LYS A 857 12.40 -26.08 -25.68
N GLU A 858 12.94 -26.79 -24.71
CA GLU A 858 13.25 -26.24 -23.40
C GLU A 858 14.54 -25.40 -23.43
N LEU A 859 14.48 -24.22 -22.83
CA LEU A 859 15.66 -23.39 -22.62
C LEU A 859 16.12 -23.51 -21.16
N ASP A 860 17.44 -23.46 -20.96
CA ASP A 860 18.05 -23.37 -19.63
C ASP A 860 17.66 -22.04 -18.94
N PHE A 861 17.39 -21.00 -19.73
CA PHE A 861 16.90 -19.69 -19.33
C PHE A 861 15.62 -19.33 -20.12
N PRO A 862 14.44 -19.81 -19.70
CA PRO A 862 13.20 -19.69 -20.45
C PRO A 862 12.72 -18.25 -20.69
N LEU A 863 11.90 -18.07 -21.74
CA LEU A 863 11.31 -16.78 -22.12
C LEU A 863 9.91 -16.59 -21.56
N ILE A 864 9.16 -17.69 -21.41
CA ILE A 864 7.78 -17.69 -20.92
C ILE A 864 7.80 -17.37 -19.42
N ASN A 865 6.96 -16.42 -19.02
CA ASN A 865 6.97 -15.87 -17.68
C ASN A 865 5.57 -15.76 -17.08
N ARG A 866 5.46 -15.95 -15.77
CA ARG A 866 4.23 -15.80 -15.00
C ARG A 866 4.47 -15.03 -13.72
N GLN A 867 3.51 -14.21 -13.35
CA GLN A 867 3.50 -13.54 -12.06
C GLN A 867 3.07 -14.55 -10.99
N THR A 868 3.88 -14.72 -9.95
CA THR A 868 3.55 -15.52 -8.75
C THR A 868 3.59 -14.65 -7.50
N GLU A 869 3.13 -15.17 -6.37
CA GLU A 869 3.23 -14.51 -5.06
C GLU A 869 4.69 -14.18 -4.69
N LYS A 870 5.64 -15.07 -5.04
CA LYS A 870 7.08 -14.90 -4.79
C LYS A 870 7.78 -14.05 -5.86
N GLY A 871 7.04 -13.47 -6.82
CA GLY A 871 7.53 -12.59 -7.87
C GLY A 871 7.40 -13.18 -9.28
N ARG A 872 8.18 -12.66 -10.23
CA ARG A 872 8.14 -13.16 -11.62
C ARG A 872 8.90 -14.48 -11.74
N HIS A 873 8.25 -15.51 -12.28
CA HIS A 873 8.85 -16.83 -12.53
C HIS A 873 8.96 -17.07 -14.03
N PHE A 874 10.13 -17.54 -14.50
CA PHE A 874 10.39 -17.91 -15.89
C PHE A 874 10.49 -19.43 -15.97
N SER A 875 9.71 -20.06 -16.85
CA SER A 875 9.65 -21.52 -17.00
C SER A 875 9.43 -21.91 -18.46
N ASN A 876 9.63 -23.20 -18.79
CA ASN A 876 9.34 -23.77 -20.11
C ASN A 876 7.87 -24.23 -20.25
N GLU A 877 7.01 -23.88 -19.29
CA GLU A 877 5.63 -24.40 -19.27
C GLU A 877 4.71 -23.62 -20.22
N PRO A 878 3.91 -24.30 -21.08
CA PRO A 878 2.90 -23.67 -21.93
C PRO A 878 1.77 -23.04 -21.10
N GLY A 879 1.11 -22.02 -21.64
CA GLY A 879 -0.04 -21.36 -21.03
C GLY A 879 -0.16 -19.87 -21.38
N PRO A 880 -1.07 -19.14 -20.69
CA PRO A 880 -1.37 -17.76 -21.01
C PRO A 880 -0.26 -16.80 -20.57
N MET A 881 0.00 -15.78 -21.37
CA MET A 881 0.90 -14.68 -21.03
C MET A 881 0.58 -13.38 -21.80
N PHE A 882 0.98 -12.25 -21.23
CA PHE A 882 0.98 -10.96 -21.91
C PHE A 882 2.36 -10.70 -22.55
N ALA A 883 2.38 -10.35 -23.83
CA ALA A 883 3.61 -10.21 -24.61
C ALA A 883 3.50 -9.13 -25.68
N ASP A 884 4.61 -8.43 -25.96
CA ASP A 884 4.76 -7.64 -27.17
C ASP A 884 5.30 -8.47 -28.33
N ASN A 885 5.23 -7.95 -29.56
CA ASN A 885 5.70 -8.65 -30.76
C ASN A 885 7.14 -9.19 -30.64
N ILE A 886 8.05 -8.45 -29.99
CA ILE A 886 9.45 -8.84 -29.78
C ILE A 886 9.55 -10.12 -28.95
N THR A 887 8.80 -10.19 -27.84
CA THR A 887 8.80 -11.36 -26.96
C THR A 887 8.19 -12.58 -27.67
N ILE A 888 7.14 -12.39 -28.47
CA ILE A 888 6.48 -13.46 -29.22
C ILE A 888 7.41 -14.03 -30.30
N GLU A 889 8.05 -13.16 -31.07
CA GLU A 889 9.08 -13.54 -32.05
C GLU A 889 10.21 -14.36 -31.39
N ASP A 890 10.67 -13.96 -30.20
CA ASP A 890 11.71 -14.70 -29.48
C ASP A 890 11.24 -16.08 -29.02
N ILE A 891 9.98 -16.22 -28.57
CA ILE A 891 9.39 -17.51 -28.22
C ILE A 891 9.34 -18.42 -29.45
N ILE A 892 8.89 -17.92 -30.59
CA ILE A 892 8.88 -18.68 -31.85
C ILE A 892 10.30 -19.12 -32.21
N ASN A 893 11.27 -18.20 -32.16
CA ASN A 893 12.62 -18.45 -32.66
C ASN A 893 13.47 -19.33 -31.73
N TYR A 894 13.33 -19.20 -30.41
CA TYR A 894 14.24 -19.85 -29.45
C TYR A 894 13.61 -21.02 -28.70
N HIS A 895 12.31 -20.98 -28.42
CA HIS A 895 11.57 -22.16 -27.94
C HIS A 895 11.04 -23.04 -29.08
N HIS A 896 11.21 -22.60 -30.33
CA HIS A 896 10.74 -23.30 -31.54
C HIS A 896 9.23 -23.55 -31.52
N VAL A 897 8.47 -22.64 -30.88
CA VAL A 897 7.00 -22.74 -30.83
C VAL A 897 6.43 -22.41 -32.21
N PRO A 898 5.67 -23.32 -32.85
CA PRO A 898 5.02 -23.02 -34.12
C PRO A 898 4.00 -21.91 -33.96
N ILE A 899 3.86 -21.04 -34.97
CA ILE A 899 2.96 -19.87 -34.94
C ILE A 899 1.49 -20.29 -34.69
N ASP A 900 1.04 -21.40 -35.27
CA ASP A 900 -0.31 -21.95 -35.09
C ASP A 900 -0.58 -22.50 -33.67
N LYS A 901 0.47 -22.60 -32.85
CA LYS A 901 0.40 -23.02 -31.44
C LYS A 901 0.41 -21.86 -30.45
N ILE A 902 0.34 -20.63 -30.96
CA ILE A 902 0.18 -19.42 -30.16
C ILE A 902 -1.18 -18.82 -30.50
N LYS A 903 -2.15 -19.05 -29.61
CA LYS A 903 -3.50 -18.50 -29.78
C LYS A 903 -3.53 -17.06 -29.30
N VAL A 904 -3.94 -16.14 -30.17
CA VAL A 904 -4.20 -14.74 -29.78
C VAL A 904 -5.55 -14.68 -29.07
N LEU A 905 -5.57 -14.13 -27.86
CA LEU A 905 -6.80 -13.96 -27.09
C LEU A 905 -7.39 -12.57 -27.29
N ARG A 906 -6.56 -11.52 -27.16
CA ARG A 906 -6.96 -10.12 -27.32
C ARG A 906 -5.73 -9.21 -27.29
N GLY A 907 -5.90 -7.92 -27.60
CA GLY A 907 -4.87 -6.91 -27.37
C GLY A 907 -4.97 -5.70 -28.28
N TYR A 908 -3.84 -5.03 -28.49
CA TYR A 908 -3.73 -3.86 -29.37
C TYR A 908 -2.60 -3.99 -30.38
N TYR A 909 -2.78 -3.40 -31.56
CA TYR A 909 -1.76 -3.27 -32.59
C TYR A 909 -1.61 -1.82 -33.05
N TYR A 910 -0.50 -1.53 -33.73
CA TYR A 910 -0.14 -0.24 -34.31
C TYR A 910 0.30 -0.44 -35.76
N ASP A 911 -0.15 0.43 -36.66
CA ASP A 911 0.12 0.39 -38.10
C ASP A 911 0.21 1.79 -38.76
N GLU A 912 0.42 2.83 -37.95
CA GLU A 912 0.51 4.24 -38.38
C GLU A 912 1.96 4.76 -38.47
N GLY A 913 2.94 3.87 -38.45
CA GLY A 913 4.34 4.14 -38.69
C GLY A 913 5.24 4.03 -37.46
N LYS A 914 6.55 4.11 -37.73
CA LYS A 914 7.64 3.98 -36.77
C LYS A 914 8.49 5.24 -36.71
N ASN A 915 8.94 5.63 -35.53
CA ASN A 915 9.92 6.68 -35.34
C ASN A 915 11.26 6.10 -34.86
N PHE A 916 12.31 6.30 -35.66
CA PHE A 916 13.65 5.75 -35.44
C PHE A 916 14.63 6.74 -34.79
N ALA A 917 14.19 7.95 -34.42
CA ALA A 917 15.07 8.99 -33.88
C ALA A 917 15.83 8.53 -32.62
N ILE A 918 15.22 7.68 -31.80
CA ILE A 918 15.82 7.10 -30.59
C ILE A 918 17.18 6.43 -30.85
N GLN A 919 17.35 5.75 -32.00
CA GLN A 919 18.59 5.04 -32.33
C GLN A 919 19.78 6.00 -32.48
N LYS A 920 19.56 7.13 -33.15
CA LYS A 920 20.59 8.16 -33.37
C LYS A 920 20.90 8.90 -32.07
N VAL A 921 19.86 9.25 -31.31
CA VAL A 921 19.99 10.00 -30.06
C VAL A 921 20.74 9.18 -29.01
N ILE A 922 20.38 7.91 -28.81
CA ILE A 922 21.06 7.07 -27.81
C ILE A 922 22.52 6.80 -28.18
N ARG A 923 22.81 6.60 -29.48
CA ARG A 923 24.18 6.44 -29.98
C ARG A 923 25.02 7.68 -29.67
N LYS A 924 24.51 8.87 -29.95
CA LYS A 924 25.18 10.15 -29.65
C LYS A 924 25.48 10.31 -28.15
N ILE A 925 24.54 9.94 -27.27
CA ILE A 925 24.73 9.97 -25.81
C ILE A 925 25.84 8.98 -25.39
N PHE A 926 25.83 7.78 -25.97
CA PHE A 926 26.82 6.74 -25.66
C PHE A 926 28.23 7.12 -26.13
N ASP A 927 28.38 7.63 -27.35
CA ASP A 927 29.69 8.02 -27.89
C ASP A 927 30.31 9.17 -27.09
N ALA A 928 29.48 10.13 -26.66
CA ALA A 928 29.90 11.20 -25.77
C ALA A 928 30.36 10.64 -24.40
N ARG A 929 29.64 9.65 -23.85
CA ARG A 929 30.07 8.95 -22.63
C ARG A 929 31.44 8.30 -22.81
N LEU A 930 31.66 7.56 -23.90
CA LEU A 930 32.92 6.89 -24.17
C LEU A 930 34.09 7.88 -24.23
N LYS A 931 33.89 9.01 -24.93
CA LYS A 931 34.86 10.11 -24.98
C LYS A 931 35.23 10.59 -23.58
N TYR A 932 34.24 10.96 -22.77
CA TYR A 932 34.49 11.48 -21.42
C TYR A 932 35.06 10.44 -20.46
N LYS A 933 34.67 9.17 -20.61
CA LYS A 933 35.26 8.07 -19.84
C LYS A 933 36.75 7.91 -20.16
N ALA A 934 37.15 8.02 -21.43
CA ALA A 934 38.55 7.96 -21.84
C ALA A 934 39.38 9.16 -21.34
N GLU A 935 38.76 10.33 -21.21
CA GLU A 935 39.38 11.54 -20.63
C GLU A 935 39.46 11.50 -19.10
N GLY A 936 38.89 10.48 -18.43
CA GLY A 936 38.73 10.45 -16.97
C GLY A 936 37.78 11.53 -16.45
N ASN A 937 36.94 12.10 -17.31
CA ASN A 937 36.04 13.20 -16.98
C ASN A 937 34.78 12.68 -16.27
N PRO A 938 34.47 13.13 -15.04
CA PRO A 938 33.35 12.61 -14.27
C PRO A 938 31.97 12.81 -14.92
N ILE A 939 31.84 13.70 -15.90
CA ILE A 939 30.59 13.91 -16.65
C ILE A 939 30.07 12.62 -17.33
N GLU A 940 30.94 11.62 -17.59
CA GLU A 940 30.51 10.31 -18.12
C GLU A 940 29.43 9.66 -17.24
N SER A 941 29.48 9.90 -15.92
CA SER A 941 28.49 9.40 -14.97
C SER A 941 27.09 9.96 -15.25
N ILE A 942 26.97 11.21 -15.71
CA ILE A 942 25.68 11.81 -16.08
C ILE A 942 25.12 11.16 -17.34
N TYR A 943 25.96 10.93 -18.35
CA TYR A 943 25.55 10.21 -19.56
C TYR A 943 25.08 8.79 -19.22
N LYS A 944 25.83 8.06 -18.37
CA LYS A 944 25.42 6.73 -17.87
C LYS A 944 24.06 6.78 -17.17
N LEU A 945 23.86 7.77 -16.31
CA LEU A 945 22.64 7.96 -15.53
C LEU A 945 21.41 8.29 -16.41
N ILE A 946 21.55 9.18 -17.40
CA ILE A 946 20.49 9.53 -18.36
C ILE A 946 20.08 8.28 -19.16
N MET A 947 21.07 7.57 -19.69
CA MET A 947 20.89 6.34 -20.45
C MET A 947 20.09 5.29 -19.69
N ASN A 948 20.46 5.04 -18.43
CA ASN A 948 19.78 4.04 -17.60
C ASN A 948 18.40 4.48 -17.10
N SER A 949 18.11 5.78 -17.08
CA SER A 949 16.89 6.33 -16.47
C SER A 949 15.77 6.67 -17.47
N CYS A 950 16.05 6.72 -18.77
CA CYS A 950 15.13 7.28 -19.76
C CYS A 950 13.85 6.46 -19.99
N TYR A 951 13.94 5.12 -20.00
CA TYR A 951 12.75 4.26 -20.21
C TYR A 951 11.89 4.11 -18.96
N GLY A 952 12.47 4.19 -17.76
CA GLY A 952 11.77 3.91 -16.49
C GLY A 952 10.57 4.82 -16.26
N LYS A 953 10.62 6.07 -16.74
CA LYS A 953 9.50 7.03 -16.66
C LYS A 953 8.26 6.54 -17.42
N SER A 954 8.45 5.86 -18.54
CA SER A 954 7.40 5.43 -19.47
C SER A 954 6.54 4.27 -18.92
N ILE A 955 7.08 3.50 -17.97
CA ILE A 955 6.44 2.32 -17.35
C ILE A 955 6.15 2.53 -15.85
N LEU A 956 6.17 3.76 -15.35
CA LEU A 956 5.75 4.05 -13.97
C LEU A 956 4.30 3.63 -13.74
N LYS A 957 4.05 3.00 -12.58
CA LYS A 957 2.67 2.65 -12.18
C LYS A 957 1.80 3.93 -12.20
N PRO A 958 0.59 3.87 -12.79
CA PRO A 958 -0.38 4.95 -12.70
C PRO A 958 -0.53 5.41 -11.25
N VAL A 959 -0.40 6.71 -11.04
CA VAL A 959 -0.65 7.30 -9.72
C VAL A 959 -2.12 7.67 -9.69
N TYR A 960 -2.91 6.87 -8.98
CA TYR A 960 -4.35 7.08 -8.77
C TYR A 960 -4.65 7.65 -7.40
N LYS A 961 -3.61 8.02 -6.64
CA LYS A 961 -3.72 8.61 -5.31
C LYS A 961 -2.95 9.93 -5.26
N ARG A 962 -3.56 10.95 -4.68
CA ARG A 962 -2.90 12.21 -4.33
C ARG A 962 -2.84 12.35 -2.82
N MET A 963 -1.85 13.09 -2.34
CA MET A 963 -1.68 13.39 -0.92
C MET A 963 -1.80 14.89 -0.68
N ASN A 964 -2.54 15.27 0.35
CA ASN A 964 -2.72 16.64 0.79
C ASN A 964 -2.58 16.70 2.31
N THR A 965 -2.05 17.79 2.86
CA THR A 965 -2.11 18.03 4.31
C THR A 965 -3.17 19.06 4.62
N VAL A 966 -3.92 18.86 5.68
CA VAL A 966 -4.93 19.81 6.15
C VAL A 966 -4.89 19.94 7.67
N THR A 967 -5.33 21.09 8.17
CA THR A 967 -5.71 21.27 9.59
C THR A 967 -6.92 20.41 9.95
N GLN A 968 -7.22 20.23 11.24
CA GLN A 968 -8.45 19.57 11.68
C GLN A 968 -9.73 20.13 11.04
N GLU A 969 -9.93 21.45 11.05
CA GLU A 969 -11.08 22.10 10.38
C GLU A 969 -11.11 21.80 8.87
N GLY A 970 -9.93 21.83 8.25
CA GLY A 970 -9.74 21.47 6.84
C GLY A 970 -10.05 20.00 6.54
N LEU A 971 -9.76 19.07 7.46
CA LEU A 971 -10.14 17.66 7.35
C LEU A 971 -11.66 17.52 7.44
N GLU A 972 -12.29 18.14 8.43
CA GLU A 972 -13.74 18.16 8.55
C GLU A 972 -14.39 18.68 7.25
N LYS A 973 -13.83 19.75 6.67
CA LYS A 973 -14.26 20.28 5.39
C LYS A 973 -14.02 19.32 4.23
N GLU A 974 -12.83 18.72 4.08
CA GLU A 974 -12.55 17.77 2.98
C GLU A 974 -13.41 16.50 3.10
N LEU A 975 -13.75 16.05 4.31
CA LEU A 975 -14.72 14.98 4.51
C LEU A 975 -16.15 15.43 4.12
N LEU A 976 -16.54 16.67 4.44
CA LEU A 976 -17.85 17.23 4.07
C LEU A 976 -17.99 17.57 2.58
N ASP A 977 -16.90 17.96 1.91
CA ASP A 977 -16.91 18.44 0.52
C ASP A 977 -16.49 17.35 -0.47
N ASN A 978 -15.51 16.50 -0.10
CA ASN A 978 -14.86 15.52 -0.99
C ASN A 978 -14.67 14.10 -0.37
N SER A 979 -15.43 13.64 0.63
CA SER A 979 -15.17 12.31 1.26
C SER A 979 -15.23 11.14 0.30
N ALA A 980 -15.91 11.25 -0.84
CA ALA A 980 -15.90 10.22 -1.87
C ALA A 980 -14.51 10.03 -2.53
N ASP A 981 -13.68 11.07 -2.51
CA ASP A 981 -12.27 11.01 -2.89
C ASP A 981 -11.36 10.58 -1.74
N VAL A 982 -11.75 10.82 -0.49
CA VAL A 982 -10.89 10.54 0.67
C VAL A 982 -10.79 9.04 0.91
N LEU A 983 -9.59 8.49 0.74
CA LEU A 983 -9.29 7.08 0.98
C LEU A 983 -8.97 6.81 2.45
N CYS A 984 -8.10 7.65 3.03
CA CYS A 984 -7.77 7.63 4.45
C CYS A 984 -7.10 8.95 4.85
N TRP A 985 -6.94 9.16 6.15
CA TRP A 985 -6.16 10.26 6.72
C TRP A 985 -5.39 9.79 7.94
N GLU A 986 -4.21 10.37 8.14
CA GLU A 986 -3.29 10.05 9.23
C GLU A 986 -2.92 11.37 9.94
N PRO A 987 -3.03 11.47 11.29
CA PRO A 987 -2.56 12.65 12.01
C PRO A 987 -1.04 12.74 11.89
N ILE A 988 -0.53 13.96 11.70
CA ILE A 988 0.89 14.27 11.57
C ILE A 988 1.39 14.74 12.94
N TYR A 989 2.48 14.14 13.41
CA TYR A 989 3.16 14.54 14.65
C TYR A 989 2.23 14.62 15.87
N ASP A 990 1.87 15.82 16.34
CA ASP A 990 1.04 16.07 17.52
C ASP A 990 -0.48 15.99 17.26
N GLY A 991 -0.86 15.74 16.00
CA GLY A 991 -2.27 15.64 15.59
C GLY A 991 -2.96 16.97 15.32
N SER A 992 -2.22 18.09 15.30
CA SER A 992 -2.73 19.40 14.84
C SER A 992 -3.16 19.38 13.37
N ARG A 993 -2.57 18.48 12.58
CA ARG A 993 -2.79 18.33 11.14
C ARG A 993 -2.87 16.89 10.71
N PHE A 994 -3.40 16.70 9.51
CA PHE A 994 -3.68 15.40 8.93
C PHE A 994 -3.14 15.33 7.51
N LEU A 995 -2.45 14.23 7.20
CA LEU A 995 -2.14 13.81 5.84
C LEU A 995 -3.34 13.05 5.28
N ILE A 996 -4.05 13.63 4.34
CA ILE A 996 -5.17 13.00 3.63
C ILE A 996 -4.65 12.36 2.34
N LYS A 997 -4.99 11.09 2.12
CA LYS A 997 -4.82 10.38 0.85
C LYS A 997 -6.15 10.39 0.12
N GLN A 998 -6.17 10.93 -1.10
CA GLN A 998 -7.37 11.01 -1.94
C GLN A 998 -7.19 10.25 -3.25
N SER A 999 -8.25 9.65 -3.80
CA SER A 999 -8.24 9.07 -5.14
C SER A 999 -8.20 10.16 -6.22
N THR A 1000 -7.80 9.76 -7.43
CA THR A 1000 -7.78 10.63 -8.62
C THR A 1000 -8.37 9.88 -9.82
N PRO A 1001 -9.04 10.57 -10.75
CA PRO A 1001 -9.61 9.92 -11.94
C PRO A 1001 -8.57 9.21 -12.79
N PHE A 1002 -8.88 8.01 -13.29
CA PHE A 1002 -7.93 7.17 -14.01
C PHE A 1002 -7.52 7.76 -15.37
N ILE A 1003 -8.43 8.49 -16.03
CA ILE A 1003 -8.15 9.29 -17.23
C ILE A 1003 -7.01 10.32 -17.04
N SER A 1004 -6.71 10.71 -15.79
CA SER A 1004 -5.60 11.63 -15.50
C SER A 1004 -4.24 10.94 -15.55
N ALA A 1005 -4.18 9.60 -15.44
CA ALA A 1005 -2.95 8.83 -15.50
C ALA A 1005 -2.48 8.65 -16.95
N ASN A 1006 -1.71 9.62 -17.45
CA ASN A 1006 -1.14 9.60 -18.79
C ASN A 1006 0.29 9.04 -18.75
N SER A 1007 0.59 8.02 -19.56
CA SER A 1007 1.94 7.42 -19.66
C SER A 1007 2.19 6.82 -21.04
N PHE A 1008 3.44 6.55 -21.39
CA PHE A 1008 3.82 5.96 -22.68
C PHE A 1008 4.42 4.55 -22.53
N PRO A 1009 3.67 3.56 -22.02
CA PRO A 1009 4.23 2.25 -21.63
C PRO A 1009 4.77 1.43 -22.81
N THR A 1010 4.29 1.66 -24.04
CA THR A 1010 4.73 0.93 -25.23
C THR A 1010 6.24 0.99 -25.43
N PHE A 1011 6.84 2.19 -25.29
CA PHE A 1011 8.29 2.38 -25.37
C PHE A 1011 9.04 1.57 -24.31
N GLY A 1012 8.65 1.68 -23.04
CA GLY A 1012 9.35 0.98 -21.97
C GLY A 1012 9.18 -0.54 -22.02
N VAL A 1013 8.02 -1.04 -22.48
CA VAL A 1013 7.82 -2.47 -22.74
C VAL A 1013 8.79 -2.95 -23.83
N GLN A 1014 8.82 -2.28 -24.98
CA GLN A 1014 9.70 -2.68 -26.09
C GLN A 1014 11.19 -2.58 -25.73
N VAL A 1015 11.62 -1.56 -24.96
CA VAL A 1015 12.99 -1.48 -24.41
C VAL A 1015 13.33 -2.71 -23.58
N LEU A 1016 12.45 -3.11 -22.66
CA LEU A 1016 12.66 -4.28 -21.83
C LEU A 1016 12.63 -5.59 -22.65
N SER A 1017 11.80 -5.68 -23.69
CA SER A 1017 11.74 -6.87 -24.55
C SER A 1017 12.98 -7.00 -25.42
N MET A 1018 13.42 -5.91 -26.06
CA MET A 1018 14.65 -5.91 -26.85
C MET A 1018 15.89 -6.14 -25.97
N SER A 1019 15.91 -5.66 -24.72
CA SER A 1019 17.01 -5.99 -23.79
C SER A 1019 17.06 -7.50 -23.50
N LYS A 1020 15.90 -8.14 -23.32
CA LYS A 1020 15.82 -9.60 -23.16
C LYS A 1020 16.23 -10.34 -24.45
N ARG A 1021 15.90 -9.81 -25.64
CA ARG A 1021 16.35 -10.35 -26.93
C ARG A 1021 17.86 -10.39 -27.02
N ILE A 1022 18.55 -9.28 -26.71
CA ILE A 1022 20.02 -9.19 -26.72
C ILE A 1022 20.64 -10.30 -25.85
N MET A 1023 20.16 -10.47 -24.62
CA MET A 1023 20.64 -11.53 -23.74
C MET A 1023 20.29 -12.93 -24.24
N THR A 1024 19.10 -13.10 -24.81
CA THR A 1024 18.63 -14.40 -25.34
C THR A 1024 19.43 -14.83 -26.56
N GLU A 1025 19.82 -13.91 -27.45
CA GLU A 1025 20.70 -14.20 -28.59
C GLU A 1025 22.01 -14.86 -28.13
N VAL A 1026 22.57 -14.41 -27.01
CA VAL A 1026 23.80 -14.97 -26.42
C VAL A 1026 23.50 -16.29 -25.71
N MET A 1027 22.55 -16.31 -24.78
CA MET A 1027 22.25 -17.50 -23.96
C MET A 1027 21.75 -18.69 -24.78
N ALA A 1028 20.86 -18.46 -25.75
CA ALA A 1028 20.34 -19.52 -26.60
C ALA A 1028 21.42 -20.05 -27.54
N THR A 1029 22.30 -19.19 -28.07
CA THR A 1029 23.46 -19.64 -28.87
C THR A 1029 24.40 -20.48 -28.02
N ALA A 1030 24.70 -20.07 -26.79
CA ALA A 1030 25.54 -20.87 -25.90
C ALA A 1030 24.92 -22.26 -25.65
N GLN A 1031 23.63 -22.31 -25.34
CA GLN A 1031 22.92 -23.57 -25.11
C GLN A 1031 22.90 -24.47 -26.37
N ASP A 1032 22.65 -23.90 -27.56
CA ASP A 1032 22.60 -24.64 -28.83
C ASP A 1032 23.92 -25.37 -29.15
N TYR A 1033 25.04 -24.84 -28.68
CA TYR A 1033 26.39 -25.40 -28.87
C TYR A 1033 26.95 -26.07 -27.61
N GLY A 1034 26.13 -26.28 -26.57
CA GLY A 1034 26.56 -26.98 -25.35
C GLY A 1034 27.56 -26.21 -24.50
N LEU A 1035 27.57 -24.87 -24.60
CA LEU A 1035 28.46 -23.97 -23.86
C LEU A 1035 27.80 -23.56 -22.52
N PRO A 1036 28.32 -24.01 -21.35
CA PRO A 1036 27.61 -23.86 -20.08
C PRO A 1036 27.50 -22.41 -19.59
N ILE A 1037 26.28 -22.01 -19.22
CA ILE A 1037 25.97 -20.77 -18.49
C ILE A 1037 25.22 -21.14 -17.21
N TYR A 1038 25.61 -20.55 -16.08
CA TYR A 1038 25.12 -20.96 -14.76
C TYR A 1038 24.12 -19.98 -14.13
N TYR A 1039 24.24 -18.70 -14.44
CA TYR A 1039 23.42 -17.65 -13.84
C TYR A 1039 23.26 -16.48 -14.79
N THR A 1040 22.16 -15.74 -14.63
CA THR A 1040 21.98 -14.42 -15.25
C THR A 1040 21.31 -13.46 -14.28
N ASP A 1041 21.73 -12.19 -14.29
CA ASP A 1041 21.02 -11.08 -13.67
C ASP A 1041 20.90 -9.90 -14.62
N THR A 1042 19.83 -9.89 -15.42
CA THR A 1042 19.45 -8.80 -16.33
C THR A 1042 20.41 -8.62 -17.50
N ASP A 1043 21.63 -8.15 -17.26
CA ASP A 1043 22.65 -7.76 -18.23
C ASP A 1043 23.93 -8.60 -18.17
N SER A 1044 24.10 -9.42 -17.15
CA SER A 1044 25.25 -10.31 -17.01
C SER A 1044 24.90 -11.80 -17.05
N ILE A 1045 25.92 -12.61 -17.39
CA ILE A 1045 25.88 -14.08 -17.31
C ILE A 1045 27.16 -14.63 -16.64
N HIS A 1046 27.02 -15.66 -15.82
CA HIS A 1046 28.16 -16.47 -15.36
C HIS A 1046 28.41 -17.62 -16.33
N ILE A 1047 29.54 -17.59 -17.02
CA ILE A 1047 29.90 -18.52 -18.10
C ILE A 1047 31.31 -19.08 -17.87
N ASP A 1048 31.54 -20.31 -18.32
CA ASP A 1048 32.90 -20.87 -18.37
C ASP A 1048 33.80 -20.03 -19.27
N ARG A 1049 35.01 -19.70 -18.79
CA ARG A 1049 35.99 -18.91 -19.54
C ARG A 1049 36.32 -19.54 -20.89
N ALA A 1050 36.48 -20.86 -20.93
CA ALA A 1050 36.78 -21.62 -22.14
C ALA A 1050 35.65 -21.57 -23.19
N SER A 1051 34.43 -21.22 -22.77
CA SER A 1051 33.26 -21.13 -23.65
C SER A 1051 33.13 -19.78 -24.36
N ILE A 1052 33.84 -18.74 -23.92
CA ILE A 1052 33.68 -17.38 -24.44
C ILE A 1052 34.10 -17.26 -25.91
N GLU A 1053 35.26 -17.80 -26.28
CA GLU A 1053 35.78 -17.70 -27.66
C GLU A 1053 34.93 -18.51 -28.66
N PRO A 1054 34.56 -19.78 -28.39
CA PRO A 1054 33.60 -20.51 -29.22
C PRO A 1054 32.25 -19.78 -29.34
N LEU A 1055 31.72 -19.25 -28.24
CA LEU A 1055 30.46 -18.49 -28.25
C LEU A 1055 30.54 -17.28 -29.16
N SER A 1056 31.64 -16.53 -29.13
CA SER A 1056 31.89 -15.39 -30.01
C SER A 1056 31.87 -15.80 -31.49
N CYS A 1057 32.55 -16.89 -31.85
CA CYS A 1057 32.57 -17.43 -33.20
C CYS A 1057 31.16 -17.84 -33.69
N HIS A 1058 30.41 -18.59 -32.88
CA HIS A 1058 29.05 -19.02 -33.21
C HIS A 1058 28.07 -17.86 -33.30
N PHE A 1059 28.18 -16.88 -32.38
CA PHE A 1059 27.36 -15.67 -32.40
C PHE A 1059 27.59 -14.86 -33.68
N ARG A 1060 28.86 -14.67 -34.07
CA ARG A 1060 29.23 -13.97 -35.31
C ARG A 1060 28.67 -14.68 -36.53
N SER A 1061 28.76 -16.01 -36.58
CA SER A 1061 28.19 -16.81 -37.67
C SER A 1061 26.67 -16.65 -37.77
N ARG A 1062 25.96 -16.66 -36.63
CA ARG A 1062 24.49 -16.59 -36.58
C ARG A 1062 23.92 -15.21 -36.85
N PHE A 1063 24.58 -14.15 -36.37
CA PHE A 1063 24.01 -12.79 -36.36
C PHE A 1063 24.81 -11.77 -37.15
N ASN A 1064 25.97 -12.15 -37.72
CA ASN A 1064 26.89 -11.26 -38.42
C ASN A 1064 27.24 -9.99 -37.60
N ARG A 1065 27.45 -10.16 -36.29
CA ARG A 1065 27.80 -9.12 -35.33
C ARG A 1065 28.91 -9.61 -34.41
N GLU A 1066 29.79 -8.70 -34.00
CA GLU A 1066 30.85 -9.00 -33.01
C GLU A 1066 30.25 -9.08 -31.61
N LEU A 1067 30.49 -10.18 -30.89
CA LEU A 1067 30.00 -10.35 -29.52
C LEU A 1067 30.86 -9.61 -28.50
N ILE A 1068 32.18 -9.67 -28.64
CA ILE A 1068 33.13 -9.17 -27.64
C ILE A 1068 33.58 -7.76 -28.00
N GLY A 1069 33.52 -6.83 -27.04
CA GLY A 1069 34.08 -5.49 -27.21
C GLY A 1069 33.50 -4.46 -26.25
N LYS A 1070 33.65 -3.18 -26.59
CA LYS A 1070 33.29 -2.02 -25.75
C LYS A 1070 32.16 -1.17 -26.34
N ASP A 1071 31.59 -1.57 -27.47
CA ASP A 1071 30.50 -0.87 -28.16
C ASP A 1071 29.10 -1.39 -27.74
N LEU A 1072 28.05 -0.62 -28.03
CA LEU A 1072 26.65 -1.04 -27.78
C LEU A 1072 26.33 -2.36 -28.49
N GLY A 1073 25.71 -3.28 -27.75
CA GLY A 1073 25.33 -4.61 -28.20
C GLY A 1073 26.45 -5.65 -28.06
N GLN A 1074 27.62 -5.27 -27.56
CA GLN A 1074 28.73 -6.16 -27.25
C GLN A 1074 28.79 -6.49 -25.76
N PHE A 1075 29.67 -7.43 -25.41
CA PHE A 1075 29.87 -7.95 -24.07
C PHE A 1075 31.36 -7.91 -23.70
N HIS A 1076 31.63 -7.78 -22.40
CA HIS A 1076 32.97 -7.93 -21.83
C HIS A 1076 32.88 -8.55 -20.43
N SER A 1077 34.01 -9.04 -19.92
CA SER A 1077 34.07 -9.51 -18.54
C SER A 1077 34.10 -8.34 -17.54
N ASP A 1078 33.39 -8.45 -16.42
CA ASP A 1078 33.21 -7.36 -15.42
C ASP A 1078 33.92 -7.62 -14.08
N PHE A 1079 34.71 -8.69 -13.96
CA PHE A 1079 35.55 -8.88 -12.78
C PHE A 1079 36.65 -7.82 -12.68
N PRO A 1080 37.03 -7.41 -11.45
CA PRO A 1080 38.07 -6.40 -11.27
C PRO A 1080 39.44 -6.92 -11.72
N ASP A 1081 40.31 -5.99 -12.12
CA ASP A 1081 41.72 -6.28 -12.31
C ASP A 1081 42.38 -6.61 -10.96
N SER A 1082 43.29 -7.57 -10.98
CA SER A 1082 44.08 -7.99 -9.83
C SER A 1082 45.35 -7.13 -9.67
N PRO A 1083 46.04 -7.22 -8.52
CA PRO A 1083 47.36 -6.62 -8.35
C PRO A 1083 48.42 -7.10 -9.35
N SER A 1084 48.24 -8.29 -9.95
CA SER A 1084 49.15 -8.80 -11.00
C SER A 1084 48.95 -8.10 -12.36
N GLY A 1085 47.92 -7.26 -12.50
CA GLY A 1085 47.58 -6.56 -13.74
C GLY A 1085 46.76 -7.41 -14.71
N GLU A 1086 46.35 -8.61 -14.31
CA GLU A 1086 45.41 -9.45 -15.05
C GLU A 1086 44.02 -9.39 -14.40
N MET A 1087 42.98 -9.77 -15.14
CA MET A 1087 41.63 -9.83 -14.58
C MET A 1087 41.47 -11.06 -13.69
N TYR A 1088 40.82 -10.88 -12.53
CA TYR A 1088 40.46 -12.00 -11.67
C TYR A 1088 39.53 -13.01 -12.37
N ILE A 1089 39.68 -14.29 -12.01
CA ILE A 1089 38.82 -15.37 -12.50
C ILE A 1089 38.17 -16.05 -11.30
N SER A 1090 36.87 -16.37 -11.41
CA SER A 1090 36.18 -17.12 -10.38
C SER A 1090 36.58 -18.60 -10.45
N ARG A 1091 37.07 -19.12 -9.31
CA ARG A 1091 37.46 -20.52 -9.11
C ARG A 1091 36.32 -21.37 -8.54
N TYR A 1092 35.42 -20.72 -7.82
CA TYR A 1092 34.24 -21.33 -7.22
C TYR A 1092 33.06 -20.39 -7.37
N PHE A 1093 31.97 -20.90 -7.94
CA PHE A 1093 30.68 -20.22 -7.99
C PHE A 1093 29.63 -21.01 -7.21
N ILE A 1094 28.97 -20.35 -6.25
CA ILE A 1094 27.84 -20.91 -5.51
C ILE A 1094 26.63 -20.02 -5.76
N GLY A 1095 25.67 -20.50 -6.55
CA GLY A 1095 24.40 -19.83 -6.80
C GLY A 1095 23.26 -20.47 -6.01
N VAL A 1096 22.71 -19.75 -5.02
CA VAL A 1096 21.65 -20.30 -4.15
C VAL A 1096 20.25 -19.76 -4.48
N GLY A 1097 20.18 -18.62 -5.17
CA GLY A 1097 18.92 -18.05 -5.66
C GLY A 1097 19.10 -16.76 -6.44
N LYS A 1098 17.99 -16.11 -6.78
CA LYS A 1098 17.99 -14.83 -7.52
C LYS A 1098 18.71 -13.75 -6.72
N LYS A 1099 19.76 -13.14 -7.30
CA LYS A 1099 20.62 -12.14 -6.64
C LYS A 1099 21.21 -12.65 -5.31
N ALA A 1100 21.51 -13.95 -5.26
CA ALA A 1100 22.08 -14.63 -4.11
C ALA A 1100 23.14 -15.63 -4.58
N TYR A 1101 24.39 -15.20 -4.62
CA TYR A 1101 25.53 -15.99 -5.08
C TYR A 1101 26.87 -15.54 -4.49
N LEU A 1102 27.88 -16.42 -4.57
CA LEU A 1102 29.26 -16.19 -4.18
C LEU A 1102 30.20 -16.64 -5.31
N ASP A 1103 31.15 -15.79 -5.66
CA ASP A 1103 32.33 -16.09 -6.44
C ASP A 1103 33.58 -15.98 -5.56
N ILE A 1104 34.44 -17.00 -5.56
CA ILE A 1104 35.79 -16.93 -4.99
C ILE A 1104 36.75 -16.69 -6.14
N LEU A 1105 37.40 -15.53 -6.14
CA LEU A 1105 38.21 -15.04 -7.23
C LEU A 1105 39.70 -15.32 -6.96
N ALA A 1106 40.45 -15.71 -7.98
CA ALA A 1106 41.91 -15.87 -7.91
C ALA A 1106 42.60 -15.40 -9.19
N ASP A 1107 43.81 -14.86 -9.05
CA ASP A 1107 44.70 -14.53 -10.17
C ASP A 1107 45.77 -15.62 -10.40
N SER A 1108 46.63 -15.45 -11.41
CA SER A 1108 47.70 -16.40 -11.74
C SER A 1108 48.82 -16.45 -10.70
N GLN A 1109 48.95 -15.43 -9.86
CA GLN A 1109 49.93 -15.33 -8.78
C GLN A 1109 49.40 -15.88 -7.44
N GLY A 1110 48.14 -16.31 -7.41
CA GLY A 1110 47.50 -16.88 -6.22
C GLY A 1110 46.90 -15.84 -5.26
N ASN A 1111 46.81 -14.57 -5.66
CA ASN A 1111 46.04 -13.58 -4.89
C ASN A 1111 44.57 -13.98 -4.94
N LYS A 1112 43.91 -14.04 -3.78
CA LYS A 1112 42.51 -14.45 -3.65
C LYS A 1112 41.64 -13.26 -3.20
N THR A 1113 40.46 -13.13 -3.78
CA THR A 1113 39.41 -12.19 -3.34
C THR A 1113 38.03 -12.81 -3.54
N TYR A 1114 36.96 -12.05 -3.40
CA TYR A 1114 35.58 -12.54 -3.53
C TYR A 1114 34.70 -11.55 -4.27
N HIS A 1115 33.60 -12.07 -4.83
CA HIS A 1115 32.45 -11.28 -5.21
C HIS A 1115 31.18 -11.97 -4.69
N ALA A 1116 30.51 -11.36 -3.72
CA ALA A 1116 29.34 -11.97 -3.06
C ALA A 1116 28.13 -11.04 -3.14
N ARG A 1117 26.96 -11.62 -3.39
CA ARG A 1117 25.67 -10.91 -3.34
C ARG A 1117 24.65 -11.72 -2.58
N LEU A 1118 23.92 -11.07 -1.67
CA LEU A 1118 22.78 -11.65 -0.97
C LEU A 1118 21.66 -10.60 -0.85
N LYS A 1119 20.62 -10.75 -1.66
CA LYS A 1119 19.55 -9.74 -1.77
C LYS A 1119 18.97 -9.34 -0.41
N GLY A 1120 19.14 -8.07 -0.07
CA GLY A 1120 18.56 -7.48 1.14
C GLY A 1120 19.42 -7.64 2.39
N ILE A 1121 20.66 -8.11 2.26
CA ILE A 1121 21.69 -8.14 3.28
C ILE A 1121 22.82 -7.19 2.85
N PRO A 1122 23.18 -6.17 3.65
CA PRO A 1122 24.34 -5.32 3.39
C PRO A 1122 25.63 -6.14 3.38
N GLU A 1123 26.57 -5.75 2.53
CA GLU A 1123 27.88 -6.42 2.40
C GLU A 1123 28.58 -6.55 3.76
N GLN A 1124 28.63 -5.47 4.55
CA GLN A 1124 29.26 -5.52 5.88
C GLN A 1124 28.62 -6.53 6.83
N ALA A 1125 27.29 -6.66 6.83
CA ALA A 1125 26.61 -7.66 7.67
C ALA A 1125 26.96 -9.09 7.25
N LEU A 1126 27.09 -9.31 5.94
CA LEU A 1126 27.51 -10.59 5.38
C LEU A 1126 28.98 -10.90 5.70
N LEU A 1127 29.86 -9.90 5.69
CA LEU A 1127 31.26 -10.06 6.08
C LEU A 1127 31.45 -10.32 7.57
N ASN A 1128 30.66 -9.69 8.43
CA ASN A 1128 30.72 -9.93 9.86
C ASN A 1128 30.32 -11.38 10.19
N GLU A 1129 29.21 -11.86 9.63
CA GLU A 1129 28.78 -13.26 9.77
C GLU A 1129 29.85 -14.24 9.28
N ALA A 1130 30.50 -13.95 8.14
CA ALA A 1130 31.58 -14.78 7.63
C ALA A 1130 32.81 -14.80 8.55
N LYS A 1131 33.18 -13.66 9.13
CA LYS A 1131 34.28 -13.55 10.10
C LYS A 1131 33.97 -14.26 11.41
N GLU A 1132 32.74 -14.19 11.91
CA GLU A 1132 32.32 -14.92 13.11
C GLU A 1132 32.45 -16.44 12.94
N ARG A 1133 32.13 -16.95 11.74
CA ARG A 1133 32.29 -18.37 11.40
C ARG A 1133 33.75 -18.79 11.34
N MET A 1134 34.61 -17.97 10.72
CA MET A 1134 36.02 -18.27 10.49
C MET A 1134 36.89 -17.01 10.68
N PRO A 1135 37.28 -16.65 11.93
CA PRO A 1135 38.00 -15.41 12.21
C PRO A 1135 39.34 -15.27 11.47
N ASN A 1136 40.04 -16.39 11.28
CA ASN A 1136 41.38 -16.43 10.66
C ASN A 1136 41.35 -16.71 9.15
N ASN A 1137 40.18 -16.97 8.56
CA ASN A 1137 40.04 -17.22 7.12
C ASN A 1137 38.64 -16.81 6.64
N PHE A 1138 38.47 -15.51 6.38
CA PHE A 1138 37.17 -14.95 6.04
C PHE A 1138 36.59 -15.51 4.72
N LEU A 1139 37.44 -15.88 3.75
CA LEU A 1139 36.99 -16.49 2.48
C LEU A 1139 36.37 -17.86 2.72
N ALA A 1140 36.96 -18.68 3.60
CA ALA A 1140 36.36 -19.93 4.04
C ALA A 1140 35.06 -19.70 4.83
N GLY A 1141 35.00 -18.64 5.65
CA GLY A 1141 33.78 -18.23 6.33
C GLY A 1141 32.64 -17.88 5.38
N LEU A 1142 32.95 -17.15 4.29
CA LEU A 1142 32.01 -16.83 3.22
C LEU A 1142 31.54 -18.09 2.49
N TYR A 1143 32.47 -18.98 2.14
CA TYR A 1143 32.14 -20.27 1.53
C TYR A 1143 31.16 -21.05 2.41
N ASN A 1144 31.48 -21.24 3.69
CA ASN A 1144 30.65 -22.00 4.64
C ASN A 1144 29.26 -21.39 4.79
N LEU A 1145 29.17 -20.05 4.84
CA LEU A 1145 27.89 -19.33 4.87
C LEU A 1145 27.03 -19.64 3.63
N TYR A 1146 27.61 -19.58 2.44
CA TYR A 1146 26.88 -19.87 1.20
C TYR A 1146 26.60 -21.36 1.01
N ALA A 1147 27.49 -22.25 1.45
CA ALA A 1147 27.27 -23.69 1.47
C ALA A 1147 26.09 -24.06 2.39
N ASP A 1148 25.98 -23.44 3.56
CA ASP A 1148 24.83 -23.60 4.44
C ASP A 1148 23.52 -23.14 3.77
N LEU A 1149 23.53 -21.94 3.15
CA LEU A 1149 22.38 -21.44 2.39
C LEU A 1149 22.03 -22.37 1.21
N TYR A 1150 23.05 -22.89 0.52
CA TYR A 1150 22.91 -23.86 -0.55
C TYR A 1150 22.24 -25.14 -0.03
N ASN A 1151 22.61 -25.62 1.15
CA ASN A 1151 22.01 -26.78 1.80
C ASN A 1151 20.62 -26.52 2.42
N GLY A 1152 20.10 -25.29 2.31
CA GLY A 1152 18.78 -24.92 2.85
C GLY A 1152 18.80 -24.63 4.35
N LYS A 1153 19.98 -24.46 4.96
CA LYS A 1153 20.09 -24.06 6.37
C LYS A 1153 19.79 -22.56 6.50
N PRO A 1154 18.85 -22.17 7.38
CA PRO A 1154 18.49 -20.77 7.57
C PRO A 1154 19.61 -19.98 8.24
N GLN A 1155 19.87 -18.75 7.77
CA GLN A 1155 20.88 -17.84 8.32
C GLN A 1155 20.24 -16.55 8.81
N THR A 1156 20.71 -16.02 9.94
CA THR A 1156 20.17 -14.80 10.55
C THR A 1156 21.26 -13.74 10.61
N PHE A 1157 21.01 -12.59 9.99
CA PHE A 1157 21.97 -11.49 9.93
C PHE A 1157 21.49 -10.34 10.81
N ASN A 1158 22.38 -9.77 11.61
CA ASN A 1158 22.13 -8.49 12.27
C ASN A 1158 22.42 -7.34 11.30
N LEU A 1159 21.39 -6.55 10.97
CA LEU A 1159 21.51 -5.41 10.05
C LEU A 1159 21.84 -4.10 10.77
N LEU A 1160 21.91 -4.10 12.10
CA LEU A 1160 22.45 -3.04 12.97
C LEU A 1160 23.88 -3.39 13.41
N TYR A 1161 24.72 -3.87 12.48
CA TYR A 1161 26.13 -4.12 12.76
C TYR A 1161 26.85 -2.85 13.23
N GLU A 1162 27.98 -2.98 13.93
CA GLU A 1162 28.68 -1.89 14.63
C GLU A 1162 28.65 -0.53 13.91
N GLY A 1163 27.90 0.43 14.47
CA GLY A 1163 27.75 1.80 13.95
C GLY A 1163 26.66 2.01 12.89
N ALA A 1164 25.97 0.97 12.44
CA ALA A 1164 24.88 1.07 11.48
C ALA A 1164 23.56 1.47 12.17
N VAL A 1165 23.17 2.73 12.00
CA VAL A 1165 21.88 3.24 12.49
C VAL A 1165 20.80 3.07 11.42
N ARG A 1166 19.61 2.62 11.82
CA ARG A 1166 18.46 2.48 10.91
C ARG A 1166 17.27 3.25 11.42
N PHE A 1167 16.86 4.24 10.65
CA PHE A 1167 15.66 5.03 10.92
C PHE A 1167 14.42 4.33 10.36
N VAL A 1168 13.37 4.27 11.16
CA VAL A 1168 12.04 3.86 10.74
C VAL A 1168 11.08 5.02 10.91
N ARG A 1169 10.21 5.23 9.92
CA ARG A 1169 9.14 6.21 10.01
C ARG A 1169 7.86 5.52 10.48
N ASP A 1170 7.17 6.12 11.45
CA ASP A 1170 5.87 5.65 11.89
C ASP A 1170 4.71 6.20 11.03
N ALA A 1171 3.47 5.93 11.45
CA ALA A 1171 2.26 6.42 10.80
C ALA A 1171 2.03 7.93 10.97
N HIS A 1172 2.66 8.57 11.94
CA HIS A 1172 2.55 9.99 12.25
C HIS A 1172 3.61 10.85 11.55
N LEU A 1173 4.37 10.25 10.64
CA LEU A 1173 5.56 10.83 10.00
C LEU A 1173 6.70 11.12 10.99
N ALA A 1174 6.67 10.57 12.21
CA ALA A 1174 7.78 10.62 13.14
C ALA A 1174 8.84 9.57 12.78
N TYR A 1175 10.10 9.87 13.09
CA TYR A 1175 11.22 8.98 12.86
C TYR A 1175 11.81 8.53 14.18
N ARG A 1176 12.20 7.25 14.26
CA ARG A 1176 12.95 6.69 15.39
C ARG A 1176 14.03 5.74 14.91
N CYS A 1177 15.01 5.46 15.76
CA CYS A 1177 15.96 4.39 15.54
C CYS A 1177 15.32 3.01 15.79
N ARG A 1178 15.81 1.99 15.08
CA ARG A 1178 15.49 0.59 15.39
C ARG A 1178 16.51 0.05 16.38
N ASP A 1179 16.04 -0.58 17.44
CA ASP A 1179 16.90 -1.23 18.45
C ASP A 1179 17.26 -2.68 18.08
N ASP A 1180 16.40 -3.33 17.30
CA ASP A 1180 16.67 -4.65 16.70
C ASP A 1180 16.30 -4.62 15.21
N PHE A 1181 17.19 -5.09 14.36
CA PHE A 1181 16.91 -5.28 12.94
C PHE A 1181 17.64 -6.50 12.41
N LYS A 1182 17.13 -7.69 12.75
CA LYS A 1182 17.61 -8.95 12.23
C LYS A 1182 16.84 -9.38 10.99
N ARG A 1183 17.52 -10.08 10.09
CA ARG A 1183 16.90 -10.70 8.92
C ARG A 1183 17.29 -12.16 8.81
N ARG A 1184 16.29 -13.03 8.87
CA ARG A 1184 16.45 -14.47 8.61
C ARG A 1184 16.25 -14.75 7.13
N VAL A 1185 17.16 -15.52 6.53
CA VAL A 1185 17.18 -15.91 5.12
C VAL A 1185 17.22 -17.42 5.02
N ILE A 1186 16.39 -18.01 4.16
CA ILE A 1186 16.35 -19.45 3.89
C ILE A 1186 16.04 -19.69 2.41
N PHE A 1187 16.62 -20.75 1.83
CA PHE A 1187 16.32 -21.24 0.49
C PHE A 1187 15.73 -22.65 0.59
N GLU A 1188 14.40 -22.72 0.69
CA GLU A 1188 13.60 -23.90 1.06
C GLU A 1188 13.87 -25.17 0.24
N LYS A 1189 14.19 -25.05 -1.05
CA LYS A 1189 14.47 -26.20 -1.92
C LYS A 1189 15.89 -26.70 -1.65
N ALA A 1190 16.05 -27.82 -0.97
CA ALA A 1190 17.34 -28.47 -0.84
C ALA A 1190 17.86 -28.94 -2.22
N PRO A 1191 19.17 -28.84 -2.47
CA PRO A 1191 19.82 -29.37 -3.67
C PRO A 1191 19.82 -30.90 -3.63
N ALA A 1192 19.99 -31.54 -4.80
CA ALA A 1192 20.12 -33.00 -4.86
C ALA A 1192 21.38 -33.50 -4.12
N GLU A 1193 22.47 -32.75 -4.25
CA GLU A 1193 23.73 -32.99 -3.54
C GLU A 1193 23.99 -31.84 -2.57
N GLN A 1194 24.31 -32.17 -1.31
CA GLN A 1194 24.67 -31.16 -0.30
C GLN A 1194 26.15 -30.82 -0.42
N LEU A 1195 26.49 -29.54 -0.20
CA LEU A 1195 27.88 -29.11 -0.07
C LEU A 1195 28.41 -29.39 1.33
N ASP A 1196 29.69 -29.72 1.43
CA ASP A 1196 30.34 -29.80 2.72
C ASP A 1196 30.42 -28.40 3.36
N THR A 1197 29.95 -28.29 4.60
CA THR A 1197 29.92 -27.05 5.38
C THR A 1197 31.10 -26.93 6.34
N GLU A 1198 31.95 -27.96 6.40
CA GLU A 1198 33.20 -28.00 7.15
C GLU A 1198 34.40 -28.17 6.21
N LEU A 1199 34.61 -27.22 5.28
CA LEU A 1199 35.87 -27.18 4.54
C LEU A 1199 37.00 -26.83 5.52
N ARG A 1200 37.57 -27.88 6.14
CA ARG A 1200 38.72 -27.82 7.04
C ARG A 1200 39.91 -27.33 6.24
N ILE A 1201 40.27 -26.07 6.48
CA ILE A 1201 41.64 -25.58 6.70
C ILE A 1201 42.66 -26.52 6.04
N HIS A 1202 43.07 -26.27 4.78
CA HIS A 1202 44.39 -26.64 4.19
C HIS A 1202 44.53 -26.43 2.64
N GLN A 1203 43.71 -25.62 1.97
CA GLN A 1203 43.94 -25.22 0.55
C GLN A 1203 43.84 -23.71 0.28
#